data_AF-A0A7C2Z162-F1
#
_entry.id   AF-A0A7C2Z162-F1
#
_cell.length_a   1.000
_cell.length_b   1.000
_cell.length_c   1.000
_cell.angle_alpha   90.00
_cell.angle_beta   90.00
_cell.angle_gamma   90.00
#
_symmetry.space_group_name_H-M   'P 1'
#
loop_
_entity.id
_entity.type
_entity.pdbx_description
1 polymer ?
#
loop_
_entity_poly.entity_id
_entity_poly.type
_entity_poly.pdbx_seq_one_letter_code
_entity_poly.pdbx_strand_id
1 'polypeptide(L)'
;MKKALQISIAMAVLSVIVASVIGSVAVYAQELPREETLKFSRGRTTIRWNEWAGSGPSPLTLVFMTLFIDGESYGVRGFLPLLAERYEWVDPYTVRVYIRPEAKWSDGVPITADDVIFTIETGLKVGRGPGSTCRPEVVSEVRAVGDKVVEFVMNRTSYEAGTAGYIQFVDCWVTLRVYPKHALQDKDITELKSATFEDLAMNGPISGPYKVISIDKGAYTIYYERDDNWWGKDVFGLPRPKYLIQWMSGDQARVNALLAGDLDWDGNGGMTDIYNYFDHGIYTWDMKNPPYYRPRGANYITINMESPKVGGLNDVGRAIRLAMVYAFPWDDQIEYALSGAGIKGNMAWLPEFDPFLNKYINKTQCKIYWGSEDCKISTDLEKAGQILDQAGVVDRDGDGVRERPDNGEELEITYLVRSDAAIRYAVAELFKTNLEQIGFRVEVKYLSMSTIEDLISKKQFDIADTSSTLQYNWASPWSTYFELLASINIPQDNYAWYNNPEMDNYIAMLNSPFEDVRLRAASKIQEILFRDIPYITYHSTGDWYQYRTDRWWGWPTAENPWWWPAAPFRDQNIPILWGLASRVKGEPPQVPWWVKPVDKGGLLIPLEKFWDDIESILVPPEETTTPPEETTTTSPPEETTPGVVTKTVTKTETSTVRETVTIPSPTTVRETVTDWTVTAAVGIVLLVVGIAIGYI
;
A
#
# COMPACT_ATOMS: atom_id res chain seq x y z
N MET A 1 -67.51 -19.22 9.19
CA MET A 1 -67.36 -18.43 7.94
C MET A 1 -66.75 -17.04 8.15
N LYS A 2 -67.20 -16.19 9.09
CA LYS A 2 -66.65 -14.82 9.26
C LYS A 2 -65.14 -14.74 9.59
N LYS A 3 -64.60 -15.65 10.41
CA LYS A 3 -63.15 -15.69 10.72
C LYS A 3 -62.27 -16.10 9.53
N ALA A 4 -62.74 -17.02 8.67
CA ALA A 4 -61.99 -17.46 7.49
C ALA A 4 -61.91 -16.36 6.42
N LEU A 5 -62.97 -15.53 6.30
CA LEU A 5 -63.00 -14.38 5.40
C LEU A 5 -62.06 -13.26 5.87
N GLN A 6 -61.99 -13.01 7.19
CA GLN A 6 -61.06 -12.01 7.75
C GLN A 6 -59.59 -12.41 7.60
N ILE A 7 -59.26 -13.69 7.77
CA ILE A 7 -57.88 -14.20 7.56
C ILE A 7 -57.49 -14.12 6.08
N SER A 8 -58.42 -14.39 5.16
CA SER A 8 -58.16 -14.31 3.71
C SER A 8 -57.96 -12.87 3.24
N ILE A 9 -58.70 -11.91 3.80
CA ILE A 9 -58.53 -10.47 3.52
C ILE A 9 -57.22 -9.96 4.13
N ALA A 10 -56.87 -10.37 5.35
CA ALA A 10 -55.60 -10.00 5.97
C ALA A 10 -54.39 -10.56 5.19
N MET A 11 -54.47 -11.79 4.70
CA MET A 11 -53.42 -12.36 3.83
C MET A 11 -53.37 -11.67 2.47
N ALA A 12 -54.50 -11.33 1.85
CA ALA A 12 -54.51 -10.59 0.58
C ALA A 12 -53.91 -9.17 0.73
N VAL A 13 -54.18 -8.47 1.83
CA VAL A 13 -53.58 -7.16 2.14
C VAL A 13 -52.09 -7.30 2.44
N LEU A 14 -51.67 -8.35 3.16
CA LEU A 14 -50.26 -8.64 3.40
C LEU A 14 -49.53 -8.99 2.09
N SER A 15 -50.16 -9.74 1.18
CA SER A 15 -49.61 -10.04 -0.15
C SER A 15 -49.48 -8.81 -1.03
N VAL A 16 -50.41 -7.84 -0.94
CA VAL A 16 -50.34 -6.57 -1.69
C VAL A 16 -49.30 -5.62 -1.08
N ILE A 17 -49.12 -5.63 0.24
CA ILE A 17 -48.05 -4.88 0.91
C ILE A 17 -46.68 -5.51 0.62
N VAL A 18 -46.56 -6.84 0.65
CA VAL A 18 -45.33 -7.55 0.26
C VAL A 18 -45.05 -7.38 -1.24
N ALA A 19 -46.07 -7.37 -2.11
CA ALA A 19 -45.89 -7.10 -3.54
C ALA A 19 -45.56 -5.62 -3.85
N SER A 20 -45.96 -4.67 -3.01
CA SER A 20 -45.59 -3.25 -3.16
C SER A 20 -44.23 -2.92 -2.53
N VAL A 21 -43.81 -3.68 -1.50
CA VAL A 21 -42.45 -3.62 -0.93
C VAL A 21 -41.44 -4.36 -1.82
N ILE A 22 -41.80 -5.51 -2.41
CA ILE A 22 -40.99 -6.18 -3.44
C ILE A 22 -41.04 -5.39 -4.75
N GLY A 23 -42.18 -4.78 -5.07
CA GLY A 23 -42.35 -3.90 -6.22
C GLY A 23 -41.56 -2.59 -6.11
N SER A 24 -41.20 -2.13 -4.91
CA SER A 24 -40.33 -0.96 -4.74
C SER A 24 -38.83 -1.29 -4.74
N VAL A 25 -38.45 -2.55 -4.54
CA VAL A 25 -37.08 -3.03 -4.76
C VAL A 25 -36.84 -3.38 -6.24
N ALA A 26 -37.88 -3.79 -6.98
CA ALA A 26 -37.78 -4.12 -8.40
C ALA A 26 -37.72 -2.90 -9.35
N VAL A 27 -38.03 -1.69 -8.86
CA VAL A 27 -38.20 -0.50 -9.72
C VAL A 27 -36.88 0.20 -10.10
N TYR A 28 -35.73 -0.21 -9.55
CA TYR A 28 -34.42 0.38 -9.91
C TYR A 28 -33.50 -0.51 -10.75
N ALA A 29 -33.93 -1.70 -11.16
CA ALA A 29 -33.24 -2.45 -12.21
C ALA A 29 -33.65 -1.93 -13.60
N GLN A 30 -33.56 -0.61 -13.83
CA GLN A 30 -33.47 -0.12 -15.19
C GLN A 30 -32.11 -0.60 -15.70
N GLU A 31 -32.08 -1.47 -16.72
CA GLU A 31 -30.81 -1.83 -17.36
C GLU A 31 -30.13 -0.54 -17.81
N LEU A 32 -29.05 -0.16 -17.10
CA LEU A 32 -28.29 1.03 -17.44
C LEU A 32 -27.82 0.92 -18.90
N PRO A 33 -27.88 1.99 -19.69
CA PRO A 33 -27.56 1.95 -21.11
C PRO A 33 -26.12 1.45 -21.28
N ARG A 34 -25.96 0.26 -21.88
CA ARG A 34 -24.70 -0.49 -21.86
C ARG A 34 -23.58 0.26 -22.57
N GLU A 35 -23.93 1.06 -23.57
CA GLU A 35 -23.05 1.93 -24.36
C GLU A 35 -22.52 3.16 -23.61
N GLU A 36 -23.16 3.53 -22.49
CA GLU A 36 -22.72 4.61 -21.60
C GLU A 36 -22.20 4.10 -20.24
N THR A 37 -22.26 2.78 -20.05
CA THR A 37 -21.93 2.11 -18.80
C THR A 37 -20.58 1.41 -18.91
N LEU A 38 -19.66 1.74 -18.01
CA LEU A 38 -18.42 0.96 -17.82
C LEU A 38 -18.63 -0.01 -16.66
N LYS A 39 -18.59 -1.32 -16.93
CA LYS A 39 -18.63 -2.35 -15.89
C LYS A 39 -17.21 -2.76 -15.54
N PHE A 40 -16.84 -2.61 -14.28
CA PHE A 40 -15.54 -3.00 -13.76
C PHE A 40 -15.66 -3.90 -12.54
N SER A 41 -14.60 -4.63 -12.22
CA SER A 41 -14.64 -5.61 -11.14
C SER A 41 -13.53 -5.49 -10.12
N ARG A 42 -13.78 -6.12 -8.97
CA ARG A 42 -12.84 -6.26 -7.86
C ARG A 42 -12.99 -7.65 -7.23
N GLY A 43 -11.96 -8.11 -6.52
CA GLY A 43 -12.06 -9.28 -5.65
C GLY A 43 -13.16 -9.11 -4.60
N ARG A 44 -13.77 -10.23 -4.19
CA ARG A 44 -14.87 -10.23 -3.23
C ARG A 44 -14.40 -9.70 -1.87
N THR A 45 -15.02 -8.62 -1.41
CA THR A 45 -14.80 -8.04 -0.09
C THR A 45 -16.12 -7.59 0.52
N THR A 46 -16.14 -7.36 1.83
CA THR A 46 -17.27 -6.71 2.48
C THR A 46 -17.40 -5.28 1.99
N ILE A 47 -18.59 -4.89 1.54
CA ILE A 47 -18.90 -3.52 1.18
C ILE A 47 -18.97 -2.69 2.48
N ARG A 48 -17.92 -1.91 2.80
CA ARG A 48 -17.91 -0.97 3.94
C ARG A 48 -17.62 0.43 3.45
N TRP A 49 -18.54 1.38 3.47
CA TRP A 49 -18.29 2.69 2.88
C TRP A 49 -17.40 3.64 3.71
N ASN A 50 -16.88 3.14 4.84
CA ASN A 50 -16.25 3.94 5.88
C ASN A 50 -14.80 3.53 6.12
N GLU A 51 -13.85 4.41 5.78
CA GLU A 51 -12.43 4.16 6.00
C GLU A 51 -12.00 4.26 7.48
N TRP A 52 -12.74 5.03 8.28
CA TRP A 52 -12.58 5.08 9.74
C TRP A 52 -13.10 3.81 10.45
N ALA A 53 -13.94 3.02 9.79
CA ALA A 53 -14.44 1.73 10.30
C ALA A 53 -13.68 0.50 9.80
N GLY A 54 -12.98 0.61 8.67
CA GLY A 54 -12.59 -0.56 7.90
C GLY A 54 -11.93 -0.20 6.57
N SER A 55 -11.54 -1.22 5.81
CA SER A 55 -11.32 -1.05 4.37
C SER A 55 -12.68 -0.90 3.68
N GLY A 56 -12.81 0.00 2.70
CA GLY A 56 -14.05 0.17 1.93
C GLY A 56 -14.06 -0.29 0.47
N PRO A 57 -15.18 -0.10 -0.26
CA PRO A 57 -15.22 -0.35 -1.69
C PRO A 57 -14.34 0.69 -2.39
N SER A 58 -13.16 0.26 -2.85
CA SER A 58 -12.24 1.05 -3.66
C SER A 58 -12.60 0.91 -5.14
N PRO A 59 -12.52 1.97 -5.97
CA PRO A 59 -11.96 3.28 -5.63
C PRO A 59 -12.97 4.25 -5.02
N LEU A 60 -12.67 4.74 -3.82
CA LEU A 60 -13.48 5.72 -3.10
C LEU A 60 -13.31 7.14 -3.66
N THR A 61 -12.23 7.38 -4.42
CA THR A 61 -11.95 8.66 -5.07
C THR A 61 -13.04 9.05 -6.09
N LEU A 62 -13.85 8.10 -6.55
CA LEU A 62 -15.06 8.35 -7.35
C LEU A 62 -16.08 9.25 -6.64
N VAL A 63 -16.16 9.13 -5.30
CA VAL A 63 -17.14 9.80 -4.44
C VAL A 63 -16.46 10.86 -3.58
N PHE A 64 -15.32 10.55 -2.96
CA PHE A 64 -14.57 11.45 -2.08
C PHE A 64 -13.13 11.61 -2.55
N MET A 65 -12.82 12.78 -3.10
CA MET A 65 -11.50 13.08 -3.68
C MET A 65 -10.43 13.33 -2.62
N THR A 66 -9.18 13.17 -3.04
CA THR A 66 -7.98 13.51 -2.28
C THR A 66 -7.44 14.88 -2.65
N LEU A 67 -6.52 15.43 -1.84
CA LEU A 67 -5.78 16.65 -2.16
C LEU A 67 -4.94 16.48 -3.43
N PHE A 68 -4.11 15.43 -3.47
CA PHE A 68 -3.39 14.94 -4.64
C PHE A 68 -3.56 13.43 -4.75
N ILE A 69 -3.22 12.86 -5.91
CA ILE A 69 -2.97 11.42 -6.05
C ILE A 69 -1.55 11.19 -6.54
N ASP A 70 -0.92 10.11 -6.11
CA ASP A 70 0.29 9.64 -6.75
C ASP A 70 -0.04 8.91 -8.07
N GLY A 71 0.87 8.99 -9.03
CA GLY A 71 0.70 8.33 -10.32
C GLY A 71 1.93 8.46 -11.19
N GLU A 72 1.87 7.85 -12.37
CA GLU A 72 2.92 7.86 -13.37
C GLU A 72 2.31 8.16 -14.73
N SER A 73 2.82 9.18 -15.42
CA SER A 73 2.40 9.54 -16.78
C SER A 73 3.61 9.58 -17.69
N TYR A 74 3.59 8.79 -18.76
CA TYR A 74 4.69 8.65 -19.72
C TYR A 74 6.04 8.33 -19.05
N GLY A 75 6.03 7.44 -18.06
CA GLY A 75 7.21 7.04 -17.29
C GLY A 75 7.68 8.04 -16.23
N VAL A 76 6.98 9.18 -16.08
CA VAL A 76 7.28 10.18 -15.05
C VAL A 76 6.35 9.96 -13.87
N ARG A 77 6.90 9.53 -12.73
CA ARG A 77 6.16 9.39 -11.47
C ARG A 77 6.05 10.73 -10.77
N GLY A 78 4.92 11.02 -10.15
CA GLY A 78 4.66 12.30 -9.53
C GLY A 78 3.33 12.38 -8.79
N PHE A 79 3.00 13.60 -8.35
CA PHE A 79 1.75 13.92 -7.68
C PHE A 79 0.85 14.74 -8.60
N LEU A 80 -0.36 14.25 -8.82
CA LEU A 80 -1.36 14.92 -9.61
C LEU A 80 -2.30 15.72 -8.69
N PRO A 81 -2.36 17.06 -8.81
CA PRO A 81 -3.22 17.91 -7.99
C PRO A 81 -4.71 17.71 -8.32
N LEU A 82 -5.50 17.30 -7.33
CA LEU A 82 -6.94 17.06 -7.42
C LEU A 82 -7.73 18.17 -6.71
N LEU A 83 -8.12 17.98 -5.44
CA LEU A 83 -8.77 19.05 -4.65
C LEU A 83 -7.83 20.21 -4.40
N ALA A 84 -6.54 19.94 -4.25
CA ALA A 84 -5.50 20.96 -4.21
C ALA A 84 -5.07 21.34 -5.63
N GLU A 85 -4.67 22.59 -5.83
CA GLU A 85 -4.04 23.05 -7.08
C GLU A 85 -2.52 23.10 -6.98
N ARG A 86 -1.98 23.35 -5.79
CA ARG A 86 -0.53 23.45 -5.55
C ARG A 86 -0.20 23.30 -4.06
N TYR A 87 1.09 23.18 -3.78
CA TYR A 87 1.67 23.34 -2.46
C TYR A 87 2.75 24.44 -2.50
N GLU A 88 3.17 24.90 -1.33
CA GLU A 88 4.25 25.87 -1.14
C GLU A 88 4.94 25.58 0.18
N TRP A 89 6.24 25.30 0.13
CA TRP A 89 7.06 25.20 1.34
C TRP A 89 7.40 26.62 1.82
N VAL A 90 6.97 26.95 3.04
CA VAL A 90 7.23 28.25 3.67
C VAL A 90 8.64 28.27 4.27
N ASP A 91 9.05 27.13 4.81
CA ASP A 91 10.37 26.84 5.37
C ASP A 91 10.56 25.30 5.34
N PRO A 92 11.73 24.75 5.74
CA PRO A 92 11.98 23.31 5.68
C PRO A 92 11.00 22.42 6.46
N TYR A 93 10.27 22.99 7.42
CA TYR A 93 9.36 22.29 8.33
C TYR A 93 7.90 22.67 8.11
N THR A 94 7.60 23.60 7.21
CA THR A 94 6.24 24.15 7.05
C THR A 94 5.82 24.14 5.60
N VAL A 95 4.71 23.45 5.29
CA VAL A 95 4.11 23.43 3.95
C VAL A 95 2.68 23.95 3.98
N ARG A 96 2.35 24.79 2.99
CA ARG A 96 0.99 25.23 2.70
C ARG A 96 0.43 24.46 1.52
N VAL A 97 -0.78 23.93 1.67
CA VAL A 97 -1.54 23.29 0.61
C VAL A 97 -2.72 24.18 0.24
N TYR A 98 -2.84 24.49 -1.06
CA TYR A 98 -3.84 25.40 -1.59
C TYR A 98 -4.97 24.61 -2.24
N ILE A 99 -6.15 24.65 -1.63
CA ILE A 99 -7.37 24.03 -2.14
C ILE A 99 -7.88 24.87 -3.32
N ARG A 100 -8.30 24.19 -4.39
CA ARG A 100 -8.89 24.85 -5.56
C ARG A 100 -10.04 25.78 -5.19
N PRO A 101 -10.09 26.99 -5.74
CA PRO A 101 -11.22 27.90 -5.51
C PRO A 101 -12.53 27.31 -6.03
N GLU A 102 -12.49 26.48 -7.08
CA GLU A 102 -13.65 25.81 -7.67
C GLU A 102 -14.19 24.67 -6.81
N ALA A 103 -13.37 24.10 -5.92
CA ALA A 103 -13.70 22.90 -5.15
C ALA A 103 -14.92 23.11 -4.25
N LYS A 104 -15.99 22.35 -4.54
CA LYS A 104 -17.28 22.38 -3.85
C LYS A 104 -17.82 20.96 -3.66
N TRP A 105 -18.48 20.76 -2.55
CA TRP A 105 -19.33 19.61 -2.32
C TRP A 105 -20.53 19.64 -3.27
N SER A 106 -21.11 18.48 -3.55
CA SER A 106 -22.26 18.33 -4.46
C SER A 106 -23.54 19.04 -4.00
N ASP A 107 -23.61 19.45 -2.73
CA ASP A 107 -24.68 20.31 -2.17
C ASP A 107 -24.41 21.81 -2.35
N GLY A 108 -23.28 22.18 -2.96
CA GLY A 108 -22.87 23.54 -3.26
C GLY A 108 -21.99 24.19 -2.18
N VAL A 109 -21.80 23.55 -1.02
CA VAL A 109 -20.93 24.08 0.04
C VAL A 109 -19.47 24.06 -0.44
N PRO A 110 -18.71 25.16 -0.31
CA PRO A 110 -17.29 25.17 -0.66
C PRO A 110 -16.49 24.16 0.18
N ILE A 111 -15.55 23.45 -0.45
CA ILE A 111 -14.57 22.62 0.26
C ILE A 111 -13.49 23.55 0.82
N THR A 112 -13.23 23.50 2.14
CA THR A 112 -12.37 24.47 2.82
C THR A 112 -11.26 23.81 3.64
N ALA A 113 -10.34 24.62 4.15
CA ALA A 113 -9.30 24.18 5.09
C ALA A 113 -9.88 23.49 6.34
N ASP A 114 -11.07 23.91 6.76
CA ASP A 114 -11.81 23.30 7.87
C ASP A 114 -12.20 21.85 7.62
N ASP A 115 -12.54 21.47 6.39
CA ASP A 115 -12.84 20.08 6.03
C ASP A 115 -11.59 19.19 6.13
N VAL A 116 -10.44 19.73 5.72
CA VAL A 116 -9.14 19.05 5.82
C VAL A 116 -8.76 18.82 7.27
N ILE A 117 -8.81 19.87 8.10
CA ILE A 117 -8.49 19.79 9.53
C ILE A 117 -9.44 18.83 10.25
N PHE A 118 -10.75 18.95 10.00
CA PHE A 118 -11.75 18.03 10.54
C PHE A 118 -11.43 16.57 10.21
N THR A 119 -11.05 16.30 8.96
CA THR A 119 -10.69 14.95 8.52
C THR A 119 -9.47 14.41 9.27
N ILE A 120 -8.44 15.25 9.43
CA ILE A 120 -7.20 14.90 10.17
C ILE A 120 -7.50 14.60 11.63
N GLU A 121 -8.16 15.54 12.33
CA GLU A 121 -8.53 15.37 13.73
C GLU A 121 -9.36 14.11 13.95
N THR A 122 -10.29 13.82 13.03
CA THR A 122 -11.12 12.63 13.12
C THR A 122 -10.30 11.36 12.92
N GLY A 123 -9.44 11.30 11.91
CA GLY A 123 -8.52 10.18 11.68
C GLY A 123 -7.63 9.89 12.88
N LEU A 124 -7.11 10.93 13.53
CA LEU A 124 -6.31 10.81 14.76
C LEU A 124 -7.14 10.29 15.95
N LYS A 125 -8.34 10.82 16.16
CA LYS A 125 -9.26 10.37 17.22
C LYS A 125 -9.70 8.91 17.02
N VAL A 126 -9.94 8.52 15.78
CA VAL A 126 -10.36 7.16 15.40
C VAL A 126 -9.18 6.17 15.49
N GLY A 127 -7.97 6.62 15.15
CA GLY A 127 -6.73 5.85 15.12
C GLY A 127 -6.47 5.10 13.80
N ARG A 128 -7.24 5.39 12.74
CA ARG A 128 -7.14 4.76 11.40
C ARG A 128 -7.84 5.61 10.36
N GLY A 129 -7.67 5.26 9.07
CA GLY A 129 -8.33 5.93 7.94
C GLY A 129 -7.72 7.30 7.60
N PRO A 130 -8.34 8.08 6.71
CA PRO A 130 -7.83 9.39 6.31
C PRO A 130 -7.55 10.28 7.51
N GLY A 131 -6.38 10.92 7.51
CA GLY A 131 -5.90 11.76 8.61
C GLY A 131 -5.05 11.04 9.67
N SER A 132 -5.12 9.72 9.77
CA SER A 132 -4.43 8.97 10.85
C SER A 132 -2.91 8.92 10.74
N THR A 133 -2.34 9.27 9.57
CA THR A 133 -0.90 9.35 9.32
C THR A 133 -0.30 10.68 9.77
N CYS A 134 -1.12 11.71 10.00
CA CYS A 134 -0.72 13.03 10.52
C CYS A 134 -0.45 13.02 12.04
N ARG A 135 0.28 12.01 12.52
CA ARG A 135 0.46 11.81 13.96
C ARG A 135 1.25 12.97 14.59
N PRO A 136 1.02 13.34 15.86
CA PRO A 136 1.74 14.42 16.54
C PRO A 136 3.27 14.26 16.53
N GLU A 137 3.77 13.02 16.47
CA GLU A 137 5.19 12.73 16.36
C GLU A 137 5.77 13.15 15.00
N VAL A 138 4.94 13.27 13.95
CA VAL A 138 5.35 13.65 12.60
C VAL A 138 4.92 15.10 12.29
N VAL A 139 3.72 15.48 12.68
CA VAL A 139 3.09 16.78 12.41
C VAL A 139 2.71 17.42 13.74
N SER A 140 3.40 18.49 14.14
CA SER A 140 3.13 19.17 15.40
C SER A 140 1.89 20.07 15.35
N GLU A 141 1.55 20.57 14.17
CA GLU A 141 0.42 21.49 14.00
C GLU A 141 -0.17 21.41 12.59
N VAL A 142 -1.49 21.52 12.50
CA VAL A 142 -2.22 21.76 11.24
C VAL A 142 -3.21 22.89 11.49
N ARG A 143 -3.16 23.94 10.66
CA ARG A 143 -4.01 25.13 10.84
C ARG A 143 -4.51 25.70 9.52
N ALA A 144 -5.67 26.35 9.55
CA ALA A 144 -6.16 27.13 8.44
C ALA A 144 -5.50 28.51 8.46
N VAL A 145 -4.76 28.86 7.40
CA VAL A 145 -4.20 30.22 7.20
C VAL A 145 -5.01 31.03 6.19
N GLY A 146 -6.15 30.47 5.78
CA GLY A 146 -7.21 31.06 4.97
C GLY A 146 -8.24 29.98 4.60
N ASP A 147 -9.40 30.37 4.08
CA ASP A 147 -10.50 29.42 3.77
C ASP A 147 -10.09 28.27 2.85
N LYS A 148 -9.12 28.52 1.97
CA LYS A 148 -8.62 27.59 0.95
C LYS A 148 -7.14 27.24 1.14
N VAL A 149 -6.56 27.51 2.31
CA VAL A 149 -5.14 27.29 2.57
C VAL A 149 -4.95 26.59 3.91
N VAL A 150 -4.41 25.37 3.85
CA VAL A 150 -4.06 24.57 5.02
C VAL A 150 -2.56 24.60 5.19
N GLU A 151 -2.08 24.91 6.39
CA GLU A 151 -0.66 24.88 6.74
C GLU A 151 -0.37 23.70 7.66
N PHE A 152 0.61 22.89 7.28
CA PHE A 152 1.10 21.73 8.03
C PHE A 152 2.50 22.04 8.53
N VAL A 153 2.74 21.77 9.82
CA VAL A 153 4.04 22.01 10.49
C VAL A 153 4.60 20.67 10.95
N MET A 154 5.78 20.31 10.46
CA MET A 154 6.51 19.11 10.83
C MET A 154 7.02 19.21 12.26
N ASN A 155 6.94 18.10 13.00
CA ASN A 155 7.52 18.03 14.34
C ASN A 155 9.05 18.02 14.25
N ARG A 156 9.65 19.19 14.45
CA ARG A 156 11.09 19.39 14.36
C ARG A 156 11.89 18.53 15.36
N THR A 157 11.39 18.36 16.58
CA THR A 157 12.06 17.54 17.60
C THR A 157 12.18 16.09 17.16
N SER A 158 11.10 15.52 16.63
CA SER A 158 11.10 14.14 16.12
C SER A 158 11.97 13.99 14.87
N TYR A 159 11.95 14.99 13.98
CA TYR A 159 12.82 15.01 12.81
C TYR A 159 14.30 15.03 13.19
N GLU A 160 14.71 15.94 14.09
CA GLU A 160 16.09 16.05 14.56
C GLU A 160 16.54 14.82 15.36
N ALA A 161 15.61 14.14 16.03
CA ALA A 161 15.88 12.87 16.71
C ALA A 161 15.90 11.65 15.76
N GLY A 162 15.55 11.83 14.48
CA GLY A 162 15.46 10.74 13.50
C GLY A 162 14.29 9.78 13.71
N THR A 163 13.28 10.17 14.51
CA THR A 163 12.09 9.34 14.79
C THR A 163 10.93 9.64 13.85
N ALA A 164 11.02 10.72 13.06
CA ALA A 164 10.14 11.05 11.95
C ALA A 164 10.94 11.64 10.77
N GLY A 165 10.38 11.62 9.55
CA GLY A 165 11.05 12.17 8.37
C GLY A 165 10.11 12.69 7.29
N TYR A 166 10.68 13.14 6.18
CA TYR A 166 9.94 13.87 5.14
C TYR A 166 8.90 13.02 4.42
N ILE A 167 9.18 11.74 4.16
CA ILE A 167 8.21 10.85 3.50
C ILE A 167 6.96 10.70 4.38
N GLN A 168 7.12 10.50 5.69
CA GLN A 168 5.99 10.44 6.63
C GLN A 168 5.24 11.78 6.72
N PHE A 169 5.98 12.89 6.76
CA PHE A 169 5.37 14.22 6.80
C PHE A 169 4.57 14.52 5.53
N VAL A 170 5.06 14.12 4.37
CA VAL A 170 4.39 14.27 3.07
C VAL A 170 3.18 13.35 2.95
N ASP A 171 3.28 12.11 3.44
CA ASP A 171 2.18 11.14 3.45
C ASP A 171 0.93 11.62 4.21
N CYS A 172 1.11 12.45 5.25
CA CYS A 172 0.00 13.06 5.98
C CYS A 172 -0.96 13.85 5.06
N TRP A 173 -0.45 14.58 4.08
CA TRP A 173 -1.25 15.55 3.31
C TRP A 173 -1.36 15.23 1.82
N VAL A 174 -0.38 14.57 1.21
CA VAL A 174 -0.33 14.44 -0.26
C VAL A 174 -1.51 13.62 -0.80
N THR A 175 -1.75 12.43 -0.24
CA THR A 175 -2.86 11.54 -0.63
C THR A 175 -4.04 11.62 0.33
N LEU A 176 -4.17 12.71 1.09
CA LEU A 176 -5.25 12.88 2.07
C LEU A 176 -6.60 13.02 1.37
N ARG A 177 -7.48 12.04 1.59
CA ARG A 177 -8.91 12.13 1.25
C ARG A 177 -9.59 13.10 2.21
N VAL A 178 -10.44 13.96 1.67
CA VAL A 178 -11.15 14.98 2.46
C VAL A 178 -12.61 14.60 2.63
N TYR A 179 -13.15 14.78 3.83
CA TYR A 179 -14.55 14.52 4.18
C TYR A 179 -15.30 15.79 4.60
N PRO A 180 -16.63 15.84 4.37
CA PRO A 180 -17.44 17.04 4.61
C PRO A 180 -17.67 17.27 6.11
N LYS A 181 -16.99 18.26 6.68
CA LYS A 181 -17.14 18.63 8.10
C LYS A 181 -18.58 18.93 8.45
N HIS A 182 -19.27 19.74 7.64
CA HIS A 182 -20.65 20.16 7.90
C HIS A 182 -21.66 19.01 7.95
N ALA A 183 -21.36 17.87 7.32
CA ALA A 183 -22.22 16.69 7.34
C ALA A 183 -21.85 15.67 8.42
N LEU A 184 -20.67 15.81 9.05
CA LEU A 184 -20.09 14.78 9.92
C LEU A 184 -19.70 15.28 11.32
N GLN A 185 -19.55 16.59 11.55
CA GLN A 185 -19.04 17.15 12.80
C GLN A 185 -19.88 16.83 14.04
N ASP A 186 -21.18 16.61 13.87
CA ASP A 186 -22.11 16.35 14.98
C ASP A 186 -22.19 14.85 15.34
N LYS A 187 -21.47 13.98 14.62
CA LYS A 187 -21.46 12.53 14.85
C LYS A 187 -20.38 12.15 15.86
N ASP A 188 -20.69 11.24 16.78
CA ASP A 188 -19.70 10.73 17.71
C ASP A 188 -18.75 9.70 17.05
N ILE A 189 -17.67 9.32 17.75
CA ILE A 189 -16.67 8.37 17.24
C ILE A 189 -17.28 6.99 16.93
N THR A 190 -18.29 6.56 17.69
CA THR A 190 -18.96 5.27 17.48
C THR A 190 -19.80 5.32 16.21
N GLU A 191 -20.53 6.40 15.97
CA GLU A 191 -21.32 6.64 14.75
C GLU A 191 -20.42 6.80 13.52
N LEU A 192 -19.30 7.51 13.68
CA LEU A 192 -18.25 7.64 12.67
C LEU A 192 -17.52 6.33 12.40
N LYS A 193 -17.66 5.30 13.25
CA LYS A 193 -17.12 3.94 13.03
C LYS A 193 -18.15 2.92 12.54
N SER A 194 -19.46 3.20 12.57
CA SER A 194 -20.46 2.12 12.46
C SER A 194 -21.47 2.22 11.30
N ALA A 195 -22.04 3.38 10.97
CA ALA A 195 -23.26 3.37 10.13
C ALA A 195 -23.40 4.52 9.12
N THR A 196 -22.47 5.46 9.07
CA THR A 196 -22.78 6.78 8.49
C THR A 196 -22.29 7.00 7.06
N PHE A 197 -21.45 6.13 6.52
CA PHE A 197 -20.81 6.39 5.23
C PHE A 197 -21.53 5.79 4.03
N GLU A 198 -22.33 4.75 4.20
CA GLU A 198 -23.16 4.25 3.10
C GLU A 198 -24.20 5.32 2.74
N ASP A 199 -24.87 5.86 3.76
CA ASP A 199 -25.77 7.00 3.61
C ASP A 199 -25.03 8.25 3.11
N LEU A 200 -23.79 8.51 3.56
CA LEU A 200 -23.00 9.64 3.04
C LEU A 200 -22.64 9.46 1.56
N ALA A 201 -22.28 8.25 1.12
CA ALA A 201 -21.91 7.98 -0.26
C ALA A 201 -23.12 8.00 -1.22
N MET A 202 -24.30 7.62 -0.72
CA MET A 202 -25.55 7.62 -1.49
C MET A 202 -26.27 8.97 -1.47
N ASN A 203 -26.35 9.61 -0.30
CA ASN A 203 -27.23 10.75 -0.05
C ASN A 203 -26.51 11.98 0.50
N GLY A 204 -25.23 11.86 0.85
CA GLY A 204 -24.45 12.95 1.43
C GLY A 204 -23.80 13.87 0.40
N PRO A 205 -23.16 14.96 0.87
CA PRO A 205 -22.30 15.79 0.04
C PRO A 205 -21.05 15.01 -0.39
N ILE A 206 -20.85 14.90 -1.70
CA ILE A 206 -19.70 14.22 -2.30
C ILE A 206 -18.79 15.24 -3.00
N SER A 207 -17.49 14.95 -3.13
CA SER A 207 -16.53 15.82 -3.81
C SER A 207 -16.09 15.27 -5.17
N GLY A 208 -16.27 13.97 -5.40
CA GLY A 208 -15.93 13.27 -6.63
C GLY A 208 -16.96 13.40 -7.74
N PRO A 209 -16.62 12.93 -8.96
CA PRO A 209 -17.47 13.10 -10.13
C PRO A 209 -18.61 12.07 -10.24
N TYR A 210 -18.71 11.08 -9.34
CA TYR A 210 -19.76 10.05 -9.37
C TYR A 210 -20.52 9.95 -8.04
N LYS A 211 -21.84 9.82 -8.12
CA LYS A 211 -22.74 9.51 -7.01
C LYS A 211 -23.06 8.03 -7.00
N VAL A 212 -23.23 7.44 -5.82
CA VAL A 212 -23.75 6.08 -5.69
C VAL A 212 -25.26 6.12 -5.84
N ILE A 213 -25.80 5.48 -6.87
CA ILE A 213 -27.25 5.46 -7.14
C ILE A 213 -27.93 4.21 -6.60
N SER A 214 -27.20 3.11 -6.43
CA SER A 214 -27.74 1.86 -5.89
C SER A 214 -26.62 0.94 -5.40
N ILE A 215 -26.92 0.13 -4.38
CA ILE A 215 -26.06 -0.93 -3.86
C ILE A 215 -26.89 -2.21 -3.76
N ASP A 216 -26.49 -3.23 -4.51
CA ASP A 216 -27.00 -4.58 -4.35
C ASP A 216 -26.03 -5.39 -3.50
N LYS A 217 -26.35 -5.50 -2.20
CA LYS A 217 -25.57 -6.28 -1.24
C LYS A 217 -25.62 -7.78 -1.50
N GLY A 218 -26.71 -8.29 -2.10
CA GLY A 218 -26.86 -9.71 -2.43
C GLY A 218 -26.01 -10.11 -3.64
N ALA A 219 -26.00 -9.27 -4.67
CA ALA A 219 -25.18 -9.45 -5.87
C ALA A 219 -23.77 -8.86 -5.75
N TYR A 220 -23.41 -8.25 -4.62
CA TYR A 220 -22.13 -7.57 -4.39
C TYR A 220 -21.80 -6.54 -5.48
N THR A 221 -22.79 -5.73 -5.85
CA THR A 221 -22.70 -4.78 -6.97
C THR A 221 -23.03 -3.37 -6.50
N ILE A 222 -22.25 -2.39 -6.97
CA ILE A 222 -22.48 -0.97 -6.72
C ILE A 222 -22.66 -0.26 -8.06
N TYR A 223 -23.67 0.60 -8.12
CA TYR A 223 -24.03 1.37 -9.29
C TYR A 223 -23.74 2.85 -9.03
N TYR A 224 -23.08 3.49 -9.99
CA TYR A 224 -22.71 4.89 -9.92
C TYR A 224 -23.25 5.66 -11.13
N GLU A 225 -23.60 6.93 -10.92
CA GLU A 225 -23.94 7.88 -11.98
C GLU A 225 -23.02 9.10 -11.90
N ARG A 226 -22.51 9.54 -13.05
CA ARG A 226 -21.69 10.74 -13.17
C ARG A 226 -22.51 11.99 -12.86
N ASP A 227 -22.00 12.85 -11.99
CA ASP A 227 -22.54 14.16 -11.72
C ASP A 227 -22.10 15.16 -12.80
N ASP A 228 -23.00 15.49 -13.73
CA ASP A 228 -22.71 16.45 -14.81
C ASP A 228 -22.59 17.90 -14.30
N ASN A 229 -22.94 18.16 -13.03
CA ASN A 229 -22.72 19.43 -12.34
C ASN A 229 -21.47 19.42 -11.45
N TRP A 230 -20.64 18.37 -11.52
CA TRP A 230 -19.42 18.26 -10.73
C TRP A 230 -18.54 19.50 -10.87
N TRP A 231 -18.03 19.99 -9.73
CA TRP A 231 -17.28 21.24 -9.64
C TRP A 231 -16.03 21.26 -10.53
N GLY A 232 -15.41 20.10 -10.74
CA GLY A 232 -14.16 19.97 -11.48
C GLY A 232 -14.31 19.95 -13.00
N LYS A 233 -15.53 20.00 -13.54
CA LYS A 233 -15.78 19.85 -14.99
C LYS A 233 -15.05 20.87 -15.85
N ASP A 234 -14.88 22.10 -15.36
CA ASP A 234 -14.20 23.18 -16.10
C ASP A 234 -12.66 23.06 -16.02
N VAL A 235 -12.15 22.32 -15.03
CA VAL A 235 -10.71 22.08 -14.84
C VAL A 235 -10.28 20.81 -15.58
N PHE A 236 -11.02 19.72 -15.39
CA PHE A 236 -10.62 18.39 -15.84
C PHE A 236 -11.43 17.87 -17.03
N GLY A 237 -12.55 18.51 -17.38
CA GLY A 237 -13.61 17.90 -18.20
C GLY A 237 -14.44 16.91 -17.38
N LEU A 238 -15.40 16.25 -18.02
CA LEU A 238 -16.17 15.17 -17.40
C LEU A 238 -15.56 13.79 -17.72
N PRO A 239 -15.57 12.84 -16.77
CA PRO A 239 -15.35 11.42 -17.07
C PRO A 239 -16.24 10.94 -18.20
N ARG A 240 -15.80 9.99 -19.00
CA ARG A 240 -16.50 9.59 -20.23
C ARG A 240 -17.70 8.66 -19.98
N PRO A 241 -17.59 7.59 -19.16
CA PRO A 241 -18.75 6.79 -18.77
C PRO A 241 -19.78 7.62 -18.00
N LYS A 242 -21.04 7.60 -18.43
CA LYS A 242 -22.14 8.21 -17.66
C LYS A 242 -22.44 7.37 -16.42
N TYR A 243 -22.35 6.05 -16.56
CA TYR A 243 -22.61 5.11 -15.49
C TYR A 243 -21.42 4.19 -15.25
N LEU A 244 -21.23 3.79 -13.99
CA LEU A 244 -20.29 2.74 -13.62
C LEU A 244 -21.03 1.62 -12.89
N ILE A 245 -20.63 0.38 -13.16
CA ILE A 245 -21.06 -0.79 -12.39
C ILE A 245 -19.80 -1.43 -11.80
N GLN A 246 -19.67 -1.37 -10.49
CA GLN A 246 -18.62 -2.09 -9.77
C GLN A 246 -19.15 -3.43 -9.29
N TRP A 247 -18.58 -4.52 -9.81
CA TRP A 247 -18.98 -5.88 -9.45
C TRP A 247 -17.88 -6.60 -8.65
N MET A 248 -18.19 -7.01 -7.42
CA MET A 248 -17.28 -7.77 -6.57
C MET A 248 -17.61 -9.26 -6.66
N SER A 249 -16.69 -10.02 -7.24
CA SER A 249 -16.92 -11.44 -7.52
C SER A 249 -15.64 -12.25 -7.36
N GLY A 250 -15.77 -13.59 -7.36
CA GLY A 250 -14.63 -14.52 -7.34
C GLY A 250 -13.95 -14.64 -8.71
N ASP A 251 -12.73 -15.16 -8.73
CA ASP A 251 -11.83 -15.09 -9.90
C ASP A 251 -12.45 -15.70 -11.16
N GLN A 252 -12.93 -16.94 -11.08
CA GLN A 252 -13.52 -17.61 -12.24
C GLN A 252 -14.75 -16.89 -12.81
N ALA A 253 -15.59 -16.31 -11.95
CA ALA A 253 -16.80 -15.63 -12.39
C ALA A 253 -16.49 -14.31 -13.13
N ARG A 254 -15.44 -13.59 -12.71
CA ARG A 254 -14.97 -12.38 -13.40
C ARG A 254 -14.38 -12.70 -14.76
N VAL A 255 -13.51 -13.73 -14.83
CA VAL A 255 -12.94 -14.21 -16.09
C VAL A 255 -14.05 -14.61 -17.07
N ASN A 256 -15.04 -15.37 -16.63
CA ASN A 256 -16.18 -15.76 -17.46
C ASN A 256 -16.98 -14.54 -17.95
N ALA A 257 -17.22 -13.55 -17.09
CA ALA A 257 -17.92 -12.32 -17.48
C ALA A 257 -17.10 -11.47 -18.47
N LEU A 258 -15.77 -11.47 -18.33
CA LEU A 258 -14.88 -10.80 -19.29
C LEU A 258 -14.94 -11.53 -20.65
N LEU A 259 -14.92 -12.86 -20.67
CA LEU A 259 -15.04 -13.65 -21.90
C LEU A 259 -16.41 -13.47 -22.57
N ALA A 260 -17.49 -13.41 -21.78
CA ALA A 260 -18.85 -13.19 -22.26
C ALA A 260 -19.10 -11.75 -22.78
N GLY A 261 -18.18 -10.82 -22.51
CA GLY A 261 -18.35 -9.41 -22.85
C GLY A 261 -19.28 -8.64 -21.90
N ASP A 262 -19.63 -9.22 -20.75
CA ASP A 262 -20.43 -8.57 -19.71
C ASP A 262 -19.60 -7.57 -18.91
N LEU A 263 -18.33 -7.87 -18.68
CA LEU A 263 -17.35 -7.05 -17.96
C LEU A 263 -16.44 -6.29 -18.94
N ASP A 264 -16.12 -5.03 -18.65
CA ASP A 264 -15.21 -4.21 -19.48
C ASP A 264 -13.80 -4.09 -18.92
N TRP A 265 -13.65 -4.06 -17.59
CA TRP A 265 -12.38 -3.77 -16.90
C TRP A 265 -12.23 -4.62 -15.63
N ASP A 266 -11.31 -5.59 -15.65
CA ASP A 266 -10.99 -6.44 -14.50
C ASP A 266 -9.68 -6.05 -13.84
N GLY A 267 -9.61 -6.32 -12.54
CA GLY A 267 -8.47 -5.98 -11.71
C GLY A 267 -8.20 -6.92 -10.58
N ASN A 268 -8.69 -8.15 -10.60
CA ASN A 268 -8.34 -9.08 -9.53
C ASN A 268 -7.94 -10.43 -10.13
N GLY A 269 -6.98 -11.10 -9.48
CA GLY A 269 -6.51 -12.45 -9.82
C GLY A 269 -6.28 -12.66 -11.31
N GLY A 270 -5.22 -12.06 -11.87
CA GLY A 270 -5.02 -11.92 -13.32
C GLY A 270 -5.25 -13.18 -14.15
N MET A 271 -5.52 -13.01 -15.45
CA MET A 271 -5.82 -14.14 -16.33
C MET A 271 -4.56 -14.96 -16.64
N THR A 272 -4.62 -16.26 -16.35
CA THR A 272 -3.66 -17.25 -16.85
C THR A 272 -3.66 -17.23 -18.38
N ASP A 273 -2.48 -17.33 -18.98
CA ASP A 273 -2.27 -17.32 -20.43
C ASP A 273 -3.02 -16.17 -21.14
N ILE A 274 -2.99 -14.97 -20.56
CA ILE A 274 -3.76 -13.82 -21.07
C ILE A 274 -3.53 -13.55 -22.57
N TYR A 275 -2.34 -13.87 -23.07
CA TYR A 275 -1.97 -13.75 -24.49
C TYR A 275 -2.88 -14.53 -25.44
N ASN A 276 -3.50 -15.64 -24.99
CA ASN A 276 -4.46 -16.40 -25.80
C ASN A 276 -5.77 -15.64 -26.07
N TYR A 277 -6.04 -14.57 -25.33
CA TYR A 277 -7.28 -13.79 -25.42
C TYR A 277 -7.11 -12.47 -26.17
N PHE A 278 -5.90 -12.11 -26.61
CA PHE A 278 -5.64 -10.88 -27.37
C PHE A 278 -6.44 -10.82 -28.67
N ASP A 279 -6.58 -11.96 -29.36
CA ASP A 279 -7.40 -12.07 -30.58
C ASP A 279 -8.92 -12.02 -30.29
N HIS A 280 -9.31 -12.11 -29.02
CA HIS A 280 -10.70 -12.01 -28.56
C HIS A 280 -11.04 -10.61 -28.01
N GLY A 281 -10.15 -9.63 -28.24
CA GLY A 281 -10.36 -8.23 -27.85
C GLY A 281 -10.15 -7.95 -26.35
N ILE A 282 -9.57 -8.89 -25.62
CA ILE A 282 -9.18 -8.75 -24.20
C ILE A 282 -7.68 -8.47 -24.15
N TYR A 283 -7.27 -7.39 -23.49
CA TYR A 283 -5.87 -6.97 -23.41
C TYR A 283 -5.46 -6.62 -21.98
N THR A 284 -4.18 -6.26 -21.79
CA THR A 284 -3.59 -5.88 -20.51
C THR A 284 -2.59 -4.73 -20.66
N TRP A 285 -1.61 -4.60 -19.75
CA TRP A 285 -0.63 -3.51 -19.77
C TRP A 285 0.37 -3.68 -20.92
N ASP A 286 1.07 -4.82 -21.00
CA ASP A 286 1.99 -5.15 -22.09
C ASP A 286 1.46 -6.37 -22.84
N MET A 287 1.34 -6.26 -24.17
CA MET A 287 0.77 -7.28 -25.06
C MET A 287 1.86 -8.03 -25.82
N LYS A 288 3.11 -7.64 -25.64
CA LYS A 288 4.27 -8.17 -26.35
C LYS A 288 5.19 -8.94 -25.42
N ASN A 289 5.41 -8.42 -24.22
CA ASN A 289 6.42 -8.95 -23.32
C ASN A 289 5.80 -9.50 -22.02
N PRO A 290 6.07 -10.76 -21.65
CA PRO A 290 5.88 -11.23 -20.28
C PRO A 290 6.62 -10.31 -19.30
N PRO A 291 6.06 -10.07 -18.10
CA PRO A 291 4.92 -10.77 -17.48
C PRO A 291 3.54 -10.19 -17.87
N TYR A 292 3.45 -9.33 -18.88
CA TYR A 292 2.23 -8.65 -19.35
C TYR A 292 1.60 -7.63 -18.39
N TYR A 293 1.95 -7.67 -17.09
CA TYR A 293 1.47 -6.77 -16.03
C TYR A 293 2.63 -5.96 -15.40
N ARG A 294 2.34 -4.76 -14.89
CA ARG A 294 3.26 -4.00 -14.01
C ARG A 294 3.35 -4.65 -12.63
N PRO A 295 4.42 -4.43 -11.83
CA PRO A 295 4.49 -4.96 -10.49
C PRO A 295 3.52 -4.21 -9.57
N ARG A 296 2.83 -4.94 -8.70
CA ARG A 296 2.03 -4.36 -7.63
C ARG A 296 2.76 -4.38 -6.29
N GLY A 297 3.35 -5.50 -5.94
CA GLY A 297 3.99 -5.77 -4.64
C GLY A 297 4.53 -7.20 -4.66
N ALA A 298 4.99 -7.74 -3.54
CA ALA A 298 5.54 -9.09 -3.50
C ALA A 298 4.92 -9.96 -2.40
N ASN A 299 5.03 -11.28 -2.58
CA ASN A 299 4.75 -12.27 -1.54
C ASN A 299 6.06 -12.77 -0.93
N TYR A 300 5.98 -13.10 0.36
CA TYR A 300 7.14 -13.36 1.19
C TYR A 300 6.96 -14.67 1.95
N ILE A 301 8.02 -15.45 2.05
CA ILE A 301 8.16 -16.41 3.15
C ILE A 301 8.79 -15.63 4.31
N THR A 302 7.98 -15.32 5.31
CA THR A 302 8.44 -14.74 6.57
C THR A 302 9.15 -15.79 7.39
N ILE A 303 10.32 -15.47 7.92
CA ILE A 303 11.05 -16.33 8.84
C ILE A 303 10.95 -15.71 10.24
N ASN A 304 10.52 -16.50 11.23
CA ASN A 304 10.51 -16.05 12.61
C ASN A 304 11.95 -15.90 13.12
N MET A 305 12.43 -14.66 13.26
CA MET A 305 13.79 -14.35 13.68
C MET A 305 14.06 -14.71 15.14
N GLU A 306 13.02 -14.97 15.93
CA GLU A 306 13.12 -15.48 17.30
C GLU A 306 12.91 -17.00 17.40
N SER A 307 12.61 -17.71 16.31
CA SER A 307 12.50 -19.17 16.36
C SER A 307 13.85 -19.78 16.79
N PRO A 308 13.86 -20.69 17.79
CA PRO A 308 15.09 -21.36 18.19
C PRO A 308 15.62 -22.33 17.12
N LYS A 309 14.80 -22.66 16.11
CA LYS A 309 15.11 -23.58 15.02
C LYS A 309 15.70 -22.86 13.81
N VAL A 310 15.00 -21.84 13.31
CA VAL A 310 15.38 -21.15 12.05
C VAL A 310 15.84 -19.70 12.22
N GLY A 311 15.62 -19.11 13.40
CA GLY A 311 15.92 -17.71 13.71
C GLY A 311 17.36 -17.45 14.16
N GLY A 312 17.56 -16.27 14.74
CA GLY A 312 18.82 -15.80 15.32
C GLY A 312 19.74 -15.07 14.33
N LEU A 313 20.35 -13.97 14.78
CA LEU A 313 21.35 -13.20 14.01
C LEU A 313 22.78 -13.77 14.11
N ASN A 314 22.93 -15.00 14.62
CA ASN A 314 24.20 -15.71 14.69
C ASN A 314 24.51 -16.44 13.36
N ASP A 315 25.75 -16.92 13.21
CA ASP A 315 26.19 -17.57 11.97
C ASP A 315 25.42 -18.85 11.65
N VAL A 316 25.01 -19.61 12.66
CA VAL A 316 24.21 -20.84 12.49
C VAL A 316 22.82 -20.51 11.93
N GLY A 317 22.11 -19.56 12.55
CA GLY A 317 20.81 -19.10 12.09
C GLY A 317 20.90 -18.51 10.68
N ARG A 318 21.92 -17.70 10.42
CA ARG A 318 22.18 -17.16 9.07
C ARG A 318 22.39 -18.27 8.04
N ALA A 319 23.18 -19.29 8.36
CA ALA A 319 23.42 -20.42 7.45
C ALA A 319 22.12 -21.18 7.15
N ILE A 320 21.27 -21.41 8.16
CA ILE A 320 19.96 -22.05 7.99
C ILE A 320 19.09 -21.24 7.04
N ARG A 321 18.93 -19.92 7.26
CA ARG A 321 18.11 -19.07 6.39
C ARG A 321 18.67 -18.95 4.98
N LEU A 322 19.99 -18.93 4.83
CA LEU A 322 20.63 -18.95 3.52
C LEU A 322 20.42 -20.29 2.79
N ALA A 323 20.49 -21.41 3.50
CA ALA A 323 20.18 -22.73 2.94
C ALA A 323 18.70 -22.80 2.50
N MET A 324 17.78 -22.23 3.28
CA MET A 324 16.36 -22.11 2.90
C MET A 324 16.18 -21.29 1.63
N VAL A 325 16.95 -20.22 1.43
CA VAL A 325 16.94 -19.45 0.17
C VAL A 325 17.37 -20.29 -1.03
N TYR A 326 18.43 -21.10 -0.92
CA TYR A 326 18.85 -21.99 -2.01
C TYR A 326 17.94 -23.21 -2.19
N ALA A 327 17.23 -23.62 -1.15
CA ALA A 327 16.22 -24.68 -1.22
C ALA A 327 14.87 -24.19 -1.77
N PHE A 328 14.63 -22.88 -1.78
CA PHE A 328 13.37 -22.34 -2.26
C PHE A 328 13.18 -22.68 -3.76
N PRO A 329 11.99 -23.16 -4.19
CA PRO A 329 11.74 -23.66 -5.54
C PRO A 329 11.58 -22.51 -6.55
N TRP A 330 12.64 -21.74 -6.78
CA TRP A 330 12.61 -20.46 -7.48
C TRP A 330 12.07 -20.51 -8.91
N ASP A 331 12.49 -21.52 -9.68
CA ASP A 331 12.12 -21.70 -11.08
C ASP A 331 10.88 -22.60 -11.22
N ASP A 332 10.84 -23.69 -10.45
CA ASP A 332 9.72 -24.65 -10.41
C ASP A 332 8.39 -24.01 -9.99
N GLN A 333 8.41 -23.03 -9.07
CA GLN A 333 7.18 -22.30 -8.74
C GLN A 333 6.62 -21.52 -9.93
N ILE A 334 7.49 -20.98 -10.80
CA ILE A 334 7.04 -20.14 -11.90
C ILE A 334 6.48 -21.06 -12.99
N GLU A 335 7.19 -22.14 -13.29
CA GLU A 335 6.79 -23.13 -14.29
C GLU A 335 5.53 -23.90 -13.88
N TYR A 336 5.55 -24.55 -12.72
CA TYR A 336 4.50 -25.48 -12.33
C TYR A 336 3.35 -24.81 -11.57
N ALA A 337 3.66 -23.82 -10.74
CA ALA A 337 2.67 -23.22 -9.87
C ALA A 337 1.99 -22.00 -10.55
N LEU A 338 2.73 -21.20 -11.33
CA LEU A 338 2.22 -20.02 -12.06
C LEU A 338 2.06 -20.24 -13.58
N SER A 339 2.29 -21.45 -14.10
CA SER A 339 2.19 -21.76 -15.54
C SER A 339 3.00 -20.79 -16.43
N GLY A 340 4.15 -20.33 -15.94
CA GLY A 340 5.01 -19.37 -16.63
C GLY A 340 4.60 -17.89 -16.52
N ALA A 341 3.46 -17.57 -15.89
CA ALA A 341 2.94 -16.20 -15.80
C ALA A 341 3.49 -15.38 -14.61
N GLY A 342 4.37 -15.98 -13.80
CA GLY A 342 4.90 -15.38 -12.58
C GLY A 342 6.13 -14.51 -12.78
N ILE A 343 6.24 -13.44 -11.99
CA ILE A 343 7.47 -12.67 -11.88
C ILE A 343 8.28 -13.24 -10.72
N LYS A 344 9.39 -13.92 -11.05
CA LYS A 344 10.35 -14.41 -10.07
C LYS A 344 10.82 -13.26 -9.18
N GLY A 345 10.67 -13.42 -7.87
CA GLY A 345 11.13 -12.44 -6.90
C GLY A 345 12.65 -12.35 -6.85
N ASN A 346 13.15 -11.29 -6.25
CA ASN A 346 14.57 -11.07 -6.03
C ASN A 346 14.83 -10.70 -4.56
N MET A 347 16.08 -10.88 -4.11
CA MET A 347 16.42 -10.67 -2.71
C MET A 347 16.59 -9.21 -2.30
N ALA A 348 16.62 -8.25 -3.23
CA ALA A 348 16.56 -6.82 -2.91
C ALA A 348 15.14 -6.34 -2.54
N TRP A 349 14.12 -7.16 -2.86
CA TRP A 349 12.69 -6.92 -2.58
C TRP A 349 12.11 -5.71 -3.32
N LEU A 350 12.80 -5.27 -4.37
CA LEU A 350 12.39 -4.16 -5.23
C LEU A 350 12.29 -4.67 -6.67
N PRO A 351 11.25 -4.32 -7.44
CA PRO A 351 11.05 -4.83 -8.78
C PRO A 351 12.07 -4.17 -9.73
N GLU A 352 13.02 -4.95 -10.23
CA GLU A 352 14.14 -4.47 -11.06
C GLU A 352 13.71 -3.92 -12.42
N PHE A 353 12.49 -4.24 -12.84
CA PHE A 353 11.87 -3.78 -14.09
C PHE A 353 11.07 -2.48 -13.92
N ASP A 354 10.85 -2.01 -12.69
CA ASP A 354 10.30 -0.68 -12.45
C ASP A 354 11.45 0.34 -12.44
N PRO A 355 11.51 1.29 -13.40
CA PRO A 355 12.63 2.22 -13.48
C PRO A 355 12.84 3.08 -12.23
N PHE A 356 11.75 3.41 -11.51
CA PHE A 356 11.83 4.22 -10.30
C PHE A 356 12.45 3.44 -9.13
N LEU A 357 12.19 2.13 -9.01
CA LEU A 357 12.75 1.31 -7.94
C LEU A 357 14.11 0.67 -8.30
N ASN A 358 14.37 0.40 -9.57
CA ASN A 358 15.61 -0.22 -10.03
C ASN A 358 16.86 0.59 -9.64
N LYS A 359 16.78 1.92 -9.60
CA LYS A 359 17.92 2.78 -9.18
C LYS A 359 18.35 2.55 -7.73
N TYR A 360 17.45 2.07 -6.87
CA TYR A 360 17.76 1.76 -5.47
C TYR A 360 18.39 0.37 -5.29
N ILE A 361 18.42 -0.48 -6.33
CA ILE A 361 19.00 -1.82 -6.27
C ILE A 361 20.52 -1.73 -6.45
N ASN A 362 21.27 -2.17 -5.43
CA ASN A 362 22.73 -2.28 -5.52
C ASN A 362 23.13 -3.55 -6.28
N LYS A 363 23.25 -3.42 -7.60
CA LYS A 363 23.64 -4.52 -8.50
C LYS A 363 24.99 -5.15 -8.16
N THR A 364 25.93 -4.37 -7.61
CA THR A 364 27.25 -4.89 -7.22
C THR A 364 27.12 -5.84 -6.04
N GLN A 365 26.37 -5.46 -5.00
CA GLN A 365 26.09 -6.34 -3.87
C GLN A 365 25.29 -7.56 -4.31
N CYS A 366 24.30 -7.39 -5.19
CA CYS A 366 23.55 -8.53 -5.70
C CYS A 366 24.45 -9.55 -6.40
N LYS A 367 25.40 -9.08 -7.22
CA LYS A 367 26.37 -9.95 -7.87
C LYS A 367 27.30 -10.66 -6.86
N ILE A 368 27.71 -9.97 -5.80
CA ILE A 368 28.57 -10.53 -4.75
C ILE A 368 27.85 -11.61 -3.94
N TYR A 369 26.61 -11.35 -3.50
CA TYR A 369 25.88 -12.25 -2.61
C TYR A 369 25.14 -13.37 -3.35
N TRP A 370 24.57 -13.05 -4.51
CA TRP A 370 23.61 -13.91 -5.21
C TRP A 370 24.13 -14.39 -6.58
N GLY A 371 25.26 -13.86 -7.06
CA GLY A 371 25.84 -14.23 -8.34
C GLY A 371 25.15 -13.60 -9.56
N SER A 372 24.18 -12.70 -9.35
CA SER A 372 23.39 -12.05 -10.39
C SER A 372 23.22 -10.55 -10.11
N GLU A 373 23.16 -9.73 -11.17
CA GLU A 373 23.01 -8.27 -11.02
C GLU A 373 21.58 -7.85 -10.66
N ASP A 374 20.59 -8.73 -10.87
CA ASP A 374 19.18 -8.53 -10.54
C ASP A 374 18.76 -9.18 -9.21
N CYS A 375 19.73 -9.70 -8.44
CA CYS A 375 19.51 -10.31 -7.13
C CYS A 375 18.59 -11.54 -7.17
N LYS A 376 18.38 -12.14 -8.35
CA LYS A 376 17.64 -13.40 -8.51
C LYS A 376 18.56 -14.59 -8.26
N ILE A 377 17.95 -15.65 -7.73
CA ILE A 377 18.62 -16.87 -7.29
C ILE A 377 17.93 -18.05 -7.94
N SER A 378 18.66 -19.11 -8.27
CA SER A 378 18.08 -20.40 -8.67
C SER A 378 18.23 -21.43 -7.57
N THR A 379 17.32 -22.40 -7.56
CA THR A 379 17.34 -23.51 -6.61
C THR A 379 18.65 -24.29 -6.73
N ASP A 380 19.31 -24.57 -5.60
CA ASP A 380 20.55 -25.34 -5.52
C ASP A 380 20.60 -26.11 -4.18
N LEU A 381 20.05 -27.33 -4.19
CA LEU A 381 19.96 -28.16 -2.99
C LEU A 381 21.33 -28.66 -2.50
N GLU A 382 22.27 -28.87 -3.41
CA GLU A 382 23.63 -29.29 -3.05
C GLU A 382 24.32 -28.16 -2.27
N LYS A 383 24.27 -26.93 -2.79
CA LYS A 383 24.80 -25.75 -2.11
C LYS A 383 24.08 -25.49 -0.78
N ALA A 384 22.76 -25.65 -0.73
CA ALA A 384 22.00 -25.54 0.51
C ALA A 384 22.50 -26.53 1.57
N GLY A 385 22.69 -27.80 1.20
CA GLY A 385 23.27 -28.82 2.08
C GLY A 385 24.69 -28.48 2.53
N GLN A 386 25.55 -28.04 1.61
CA GLN A 386 26.92 -27.64 1.91
C GLN A 386 26.99 -26.46 2.91
N ILE A 387 26.07 -25.50 2.80
CA ILE A 387 25.98 -24.37 3.74
C ILE A 387 25.65 -24.88 5.16
N LEU A 388 24.71 -25.82 5.28
CA LEU A 388 24.36 -26.42 6.58
C LEU A 388 25.53 -27.23 7.16
N ASP A 389 26.21 -28.04 6.33
CA ASP A 389 27.38 -28.82 6.73
C ASP A 389 28.51 -27.91 7.25
N GLN A 390 28.82 -26.82 6.53
CA GLN A 390 29.85 -25.85 6.91
C GLN A 390 29.52 -25.13 8.22
N ALA A 391 28.24 -24.94 8.51
CA ALA A 391 27.76 -24.37 9.77
C ALA A 391 27.67 -25.40 10.91
N GLY A 392 27.93 -26.68 10.65
CA GLY A 392 27.82 -27.76 11.64
C GLY A 392 26.39 -28.15 11.97
N VAL A 393 25.42 -27.77 11.14
CA VAL A 393 24.02 -28.18 11.24
C VAL A 393 23.88 -29.49 10.48
N VAL A 394 24.05 -30.61 11.19
CA VAL A 394 24.13 -31.97 10.64
C VAL A 394 23.17 -32.87 11.39
N ASP A 395 22.78 -33.99 10.79
CA ASP A 395 22.03 -35.06 11.46
C ASP A 395 23.02 -35.89 12.29
N ARG A 396 22.90 -35.87 13.62
CA ARG A 396 23.81 -36.55 14.55
C ARG A 396 23.28 -37.88 15.03
N ASP A 397 21.96 -38.06 15.08
CA ASP A 397 21.33 -39.25 15.61
C ASP A 397 20.82 -40.24 14.54
N GLY A 398 20.88 -39.83 13.27
CA GLY A 398 20.55 -40.63 12.10
C GLY A 398 19.05 -40.70 11.79
N ASP A 399 18.23 -39.81 12.35
CA ASP A 399 16.78 -39.79 12.12
C ASP A 399 16.36 -39.09 10.80
N GLY A 400 17.33 -38.52 10.07
CA GLY A 400 17.14 -37.80 8.82
C GLY A 400 16.88 -36.29 8.98
N VAL A 401 16.83 -35.77 10.20
CA VAL A 401 16.67 -34.35 10.52
C VAL A 401 17.97 -33.80 11.08
N ARG A 402 18.41 -32.65 10.58
CA ARG A 402 19.63 -32.01 11.08
C ARG A 402 19.34 -31.30 12.39
N GLU A 403 20.31 -31.30 13.30
CA GLU A 403 20.24 -30.50 14.53
C GLU A 403 21.28 -29.38 14.54
N ARG A 404 20.92 -28.31 15.22
CA ARG A 404 21.77 -27.15 15.40
C ARG A 404 22.94 -27.45 16.35
N PRO A 405 24.16 -26.99 16.05
CA PRO A 405 25.30 -27.17 16.95
C PRO A 405 25.27 -26.25 18.18
N ASP A 406 24.54 -25.13 18.13
CA ASP A 406 24.57 -24.10 19.17
C ASP A 406 23.53 -24.33 20.28
N ASN A 407 22.39 -24.95 19.99
CA ASN A 407 21.34 -25.24 20.98
C ASN A 407 20.77 -26.66 20.93
N GLY A 408 21.17 -27.49 19.96
CA GLY A 408 20.68 -28.87 19.81
C GLY A 408 19.26 -29.01 19.27
N GLU A 409 18.61 -27.91 18.84
CA GLU A 409 17.28 -27.97 18.25
C GLU A 409 17.31 -28.66 16.88
N GLU A 410 16.37 -29.58 16.66
CA GLU A 410 16.10 -30.20 15.37
C GLU A 410 15.45 -29.21 14.41
N LEU A 411 15.74 -29.34 13.11
CA LEU A 411 15.08 -28.60 12.03
C LEU A 411 13.67 -29.14 11.73
N GLU A 412 12.89 -29.46 12.76
CA GLU A 412 11.46 -29.79 12.67
C GLU A 412 10.63 -28.51 12.76
N ILE A 413 10.14 -28.00 11.63
CA ILE A 413 9.55 -26.67 11.52
C ILE A 413 8.06 -26.70 11.18
N THR A 414 7.31 -25.71 11.68
CA THR A 414 5.94 -25.41 11.22
C THR A 414 5.96 -24.36 10.13
N TYR A 415 5.33 -24.67 8.99
CA TYR A 415 5.09 -23.74 7.89
C TYR A 415 3.61 -23.37 7.76
N LEU A 416 3.29 -22.12 8.10
CA LEU A 416 1.93 -21.58 7.95
C LEU A 416 1.70 -21.07 6.52
N VAL A 417 0.65 -21.53 5.86
CA VAL A 417 0.35 -21.17 4.46
C VAL A 417 -1.06 -20.63 4.37
N ARG A 418 -1.26 -19.54 3.63
CA ARG A 418 -2.61 -19.00 3.41
C ARG A 418 -3.44 -19.93 2.55
N SER A 419 -4.67 -20.18 2.97
CA SER A 419 -5.62 -21.06 2.29
C SER A 419 -6.45 -20.39 1.18
N ASP A 420 -6.00 -19.23 0.67
CA ASP A 420 -6.79 -18.36 -0.21
C ASP A 420 -6.48 -18.49 -1.70
N ALA A 421 -5.38 -19.16 -2.07
CA ALA A 421 -5.00 -19.32 -3.47
C ALA A 421 -4.27 -20.65 -3.73
N ALA A 422 -4.71 -21.38 -4.75
CA ALA A 422 -4.15 -22.69 -5.16
C ALA A 422 -2.63 -22.64 -5.39
N ILE A 423 -2.12 -21.51 -5.91
CA ILE A 423 -0.70 -21.26 -6.12
C ILE A 423 0.13 -21.50 -4.84
N ARG A 424 -0.37 -21.07 -3.68
CA ARG A 424 0.36 -21.14 -2.41
C ARG A 424 0.56 -22.58 -1.96
N TYR A 425 -0.43 -23.45 -2.20
CA TYR A 425 -0.34 -24.88 -1.92
C TYR A 425 0.77 -25.53 -2.74
N ALA A 426 0.80 -25.27 -4.05
CA ALA A 426 1.82 -25.82 -4.92
C ALA A 426 3.24 -25.36 -4.54
N VAL A 427 3.43 -24.06 -4.29
CA VAL A 427 4.71 -23.52 -3.80
C VAL A 427 5.09 -24.14 -2.46
N ALA A 428 4.13 -24.32 -1.55
CA ALA A 428 4.41 -24.87 -0.23
C ALA A 428 4.86 -26.33 -0.27
N GLU A 429 4.21 -27.18 -1.08
CA GLU A 429 4.61 -28.58 -1.22
C GLU A 429 5.97 -28.73 -1.92
N LEU A 430 6.26 -27.91 -2.93
CA LEU A 430 7.59 -27.87 -3.56
C LEU A 430 8.67 -27.45 -2.57
N PHE A 431 8.43 -26.38 -1.81
CA PHE A 431 9.40 -25.89 -0.84
C PHE A 431 9.61 -26.87 0.31
N LYS A 432 8.54 -27.47 0.84
CA LYS A 432 8.62 -28.57 1.79
C LYS A 432 9.50 -29.70 1.28
N THR A 433 9.23 -30.18 0.06
CA THR A 433 9.97 -31.29 -0.56
C THR A 433 11.46 -30.97 -0.68
N ASN A 434 11.82 -29.73 -1.01
CA ASN A 434 13.21 -29.30 -1.09
C ASN A 434 13.87 -29.17 0.29
N LEU A 435 13.16 -28.66 1.30
CA LEU A 435 13.64 -28.57 2.67
C LEU A 435 13.88 -29.96 3.28
N GLU A 436 12.97 -30.91 3.06
CA GLU A 436 13.11 -32.29 3.53
C GLU A 436 14.34 -32.98 2.92
N GLN A 437 14.65 -32.72 1.64
CA GLN A 437 15.86 -33.24 0.99
C GLN A 437 17.16 -32.73 1.59
N ILE A 438 17.16 -31.56 2.22
CA ILE A 438 18.34 -31.01 2.89
C ILE A 438 18.31 -31.22 4.41
N GLY A 439 17.41 -32.07 4.93
CA GLY A 439 17.41 -32.50 6.32
C GLY A 439 16.55 -31.66 7.28
N PHE A 440 15.45 -31.09 6.79
CA PHE A 440 14.39 -30.54 7.63
C PHE A 440 13.24 -31.55 7.76
N ARG A 441 12.40 -31.39 8.79
CA ARG A 441 11.06 -32.00 8.85
C ARG A 441 10.04 -30.88 8.86
N VAL A 442 9.08 -30.88 7.93
CA VAL A 442 8.19 -29.72 7.72
C VAL A 442 6.72 -30.09 7.90
N GLU A 443 6.06 -29.45 8.87
CA GLU A 443 4.60 -29.52 9.05
C GLU A 443 3.92 -28.29 8.40
N VAL A 444 3.17 -28.51 7.32
CA VAL A 444 2.46 -27.43 6.62
C VAL A 444 1.04 -27.27 7.15
N LYS A 445 0.65 -26.04 7.52
CA LYS A 445 -0.69 -25.69 8.02
C LYS A 445 -1.36 -24.66 7.13
N TYR A 446 -2.44 -25.05 6.46
CA TYR A 446 -3.23 -24.18 5.59
C TYR A 446 -4.31 -23.44 6.38
N LEU A 447 -4.16 -22.11 6.52
CA LEU A 447 -4.97 -21.29 7.43
C LEU A 447 -5.43 -19.98 6.77
N SER A 448 -6.45 -19.33 7.36
CA SER A 448 -6.83 -17.97 6.96
C SER A 448 -5.75 -16.96 7.37
N MET A 449 -5.61 -15.83 6.65
CA MET A 449 -4.64 -14.78 7.02
C MET A 449 -4.84 -14.31 8.46
N SER A 450 -6.08 -14.11 8.91
CA SER A 450 -6.37 -13.70 10.30
C SER A 450 -5.89 -14.70 11.35
N THR A 451 -5.90 -15.99 11.04
CA THR A 451 -5.38 -17.04 11.92
C THR A 451 -3.85 -17.05 11.90
N ILE A 452 -3.24 -16.81 10.75
CA ILE A 452 -1.78 -16.69 10.61
C ILE A 452 -1.28 -15.48 11.42
N GLU A 453 -1.93 -14.32 11.31
CA GLU A 453 -1.60 -13.11 12.07
C GLU A 453 -1.70 -13.33 13.59
N ASP A 454 -2.75 -14.03 14.06
CA ASP A 454 -2.89 -14.41 15.47
C ASP A 454 -1.72 -15.31 15.95
N LEU A 455 -1.33 -16.31 15.14
CA LEU A 455 -0.18 -17.17 15.45
C LEU A 455 1.15 -16.41 15.42
N ILE A 456 1.34 -15.51 14.46
CA ILE A 456 2.52 -14.62 14.37
C ILE A 456 2.61 -13.75 15.62
N SER A 457 1.51 -13.15 16.07
CA SER A 457 1.48 -12.31 17.28
C SER A 457 1.87 -13.08 18.55
N LYS A 458 1.65 -14.40 18.55
CA LYS A 458 1.99 -15.33 19.63
C LYS A 458 3.35 -16.02 19.42
N LYS A 459 4.08 -15.70 18.35
CA LYS A 459 5.33 -16.34 17.93
C LYS A 459 5.21 -17.85 17.69
N GLN A 460 4.02 -18.34 17.36
CA GLN A 460 3.71 -19.77 17.18
C GLN A 460 3.88 -20.20 15.72
N PHE A 461 5.06 -19.93 15.15
CA PHE A 461 5.43 -20.28 13.78
C PHE A 461 6.95 -20.29 13.63
N ASP A 462 7.46 -21.07 12.66
CA ASP A 462 8.86 -21.00 12.26
C ASP A 462 9.00 -20.23 10.94
N ILE A 463 8.16 -20.58 9.96
CA ILE A 463 7.98 -19.83 8.72
C ILE A 463 6.51 -19.66 8.38
N ALA A 464 6.19 -18.57 7.69
CA ALA A 464 4.84 -18.27 7.24
C ALA A 464 4.85 -17.67 5.85
N ASP A 465 3.92 -18.12 5.00
CA ASP A 465 3.61 -17.45 3.74
C ASP A 465 2.75 -16.23 4.04
N THR A 466 3.40 -15.07 3.99
CA THR A 466 2.75 -13.79 4.19
C THR A 466 2.79 -12.99 2.89
N SER A 467 1.79 -12.13 2.73
CA SER A 467 1.87 -11.06 1.74
C SER A 467 1.98 -9.77 2.52
N SER A 468 2.85 -8.85 2.11
CA SER A 468 2.59 -7.48 2.51
C SER A 468 1.38 -6.96 1.74
N THR A 469 0.53 -6.19 2.42
CA THR A 469 -0.49 -5.40 1.74
C THR A 469 0.12 -4.24 0.94
N LEU A 470 1.41 -3.96 1.14
CA LEU A 470 2.15 -2.92 0.46
C LEU A 470 2.15 -3.15 -1.03
N GLN A 471 1.64 -2.11 -1.66
CA GLN A 471 1.81 -1.88 -3.07
C GLN A 471 3.02 -0.97 -3.20
N TYR A 472 3.86 -1.21 -4.19
CA TYR A 472 4.88 -0.25 -4.57
C TYR A 472 4.20 1.08 -4.87
N ASN A 473 4.63 2.13 -4.18
CA ASN A 473 4.00 3.45 -4.20
C ASN A 473 5.08 4.54 -4.31
N TRP A 474 4.66 5.80 -4.28
CA TRP A 474 5.57 6.95 -4.36
C TRP A 474 6.63 6.98 -3.24
N ALA A 475 6.31 6.40 -2.07
CA ALA A 475 7.18 6.34 -0.89
C ALA A 475 8.12 5.11 -0.90
N SER A 476 8.01 4.20 -1.86
CA SER A 476 8.94 3.08 -2.00
C SER A 476 10.33 3.59 -2.44
N PRO A 477 11.44 3.00 -1.97
CA PRO A 477 11.54 1.79 -1.17
C PRO A 477 11.37 1.99 0.35
N TRP A 478 11.30 3.23 0.84
CA TRP A 478 11.17 3.50 2.28
C TRP A 478 9.96 2.78 2.88
N SER A 479 8.77 2.90 2.26
CA SER A 479 7.55 2.24 2.73
C SER A 479 7.71 0.72 2.84
N THR A 480 8.34 0.09 1.85
CA THR A 480 8.58 -1.35 1.80
C THR A 480 9.49 -1.82 2.92
N TYR A 481 10.64 -1.17 3.12
CA TYR A 481 11.56 -1.57 4.17
C TYR A 481 11.08 -1.17 5.57
N PHE A 482 10.45 -0.01 5.72
CA PHE A 482 9.90 0.44 6.99
C PHE A 482 8.87 -0.55 7.53
N GLU A 483 7.86 -0.91 6.74
CA GLU A 483 6.80 -1.83 7.18
C GLU A 483 7.36 -3.21 7.58
N LEU A 484 8.20 -3.79 6.73
CA LEU A 484 8.66 -5.17 6.90
C LEU A 484 9.81 -5.34 7.88
N LEU A 485 10.65 -4.32 8.07
CA LEU A 485 11.95 -4.46 8.75
C LEU A 485 12.13 -3.51 9.94
N ALA A 486 11.35 -2.43 10.06
CA ALA A 486 11.52 -1.53 11.20
C ALA A 486 11.06 -2.21 12.50
N SER A 487 11.87 -2.11 13.55
CA SER A 487 11.59 -2.76 14.84
C SER A 487 10.32 -2.21 15.51
N ILE A 488 9.94 -0.96 15.21
CA ILE A 488 8.72 -0.32 15.74
C ILE A 488 7.43 -0.96 15.24
N ASN A 489 7.48 -1.71 14.13
CA ASN A 489 6.31 -2.34 13.51
C ASN A 489 6.09 -3.80 13.96
N ILE A 490 6.82 -4.25 14.99
CA ILE A 490 6.63 -5.59 15.56
C ILE A 490 5.40 -5.62 16.49
N PRO A 491 4.51 -6.63 16.39
CA PRO A 491 4.40 -7.65 15.32
C PRO A 491 3.41 -7.27 14.21
N GLN A 492 2.84 -6.06 14.23
CA GLN A 492 1.72 -5.68 13.36
C GLN A 492 2.04 -5.80 11.87
N ASP A 493 3.25 -5.40 11.45
CA ASP A 493 3.65 -5.46 10.05
C ASP A 493 5.01 -6.15 9.84
N ASN A 494 5.93 -6.00 10.79
CA ASN A 494 7.17 -6.76 10.86
C ASN A 494 6.88 -8.15 11.45
N TYR A 495 6.22 -8.99 10.64
CA TYR A 495 5.86 -10.36 10.98
C TYR A 495 7.05 -11.26 11.31
N ALA A 496 8.26 -10.94 10.85
CA ALA A 496 9.45 -11.72 11.14
C ALA A 496 9.94 -11.58 12.58
N TRP A 497 9.39 -10.64 13.37
CA TRP A 497 9.96 -10.25 14.67
C TRP A 497 11.43 -9.83 14.54
N TYR A 498 11.79 -9.24 13.39
CA TYR A 498 13.16 -8.83 13.11
C TYR A 498 13.47 -7.52 13.83
N ASN A 499 14.47 -7.54 14.72
CA ASN A 499 14.91 -6.38 15.48
C ASN A 499 16.40 -6.16 15.26
N ASN A 500 16.74 -5.08 14.57
CA ASN A 500 18.13 -4.70 14.31
C ASN A 500 18.29 -3.18 14.30
N PRO A 501 18.95 -2.58 15.32
CA PRO A 501 19.18 -1.13 15.37
C PRO A 501 20.00 -0.57 14.20
N GLU A 502 20.87 -1.38 13.59
CA GLU A 502 21.60 -0.99 12.36
C GLU A 502 20.64 -0.81 11.19
N MET A 503 19.67 -1.72 11.04
CA MET A 503 18.62 -1.61 10.03
C MET A 503 17.74 -0.39 10.28
N ASP A 504 17.27 -0.19 11.51
CA ASP A 504 16.39 0.92 11.88
C ASP A 504 17.03 2.27 11.53
N ASN A 505 18.33 2.43 11.78
CA ASN A 505 19.07 3.64 11.43
C ASN A 505 19.05 3.94 9.92
N TYR A 506 19.28 2.93 9.06
CA TYR A 506 19.27 3.16 7.62
C TYR A 506 17.85 3.31 7.06
N ILE A 507 16.84 2.67 7.65
CA ILE A 507 15.43 2.93 7.32
C ILE A 507 15.06 4.38 7.65
N ALA A 508 15.52 4.92 8.79
CA ALA A 508 15.32 6.32 9.11
C ALA A 508 15.99 7.24 8.07
N MET A 509 17.21 6.91 7.61
CA MET A 509 17.89 7.67 6.55
C MET A 509 17.17 7.62 5.18
N LEU A 510 16.46 6.54 4.86
CA LEU A 510 15.63 6.46 3.65
C LEU A 510 14.47 7.48 3.64
N ASN A 511 14.12 8.03 4.81
CA ASN A 511 13.09 9.04 5.00
C ASN A 511 13.60 10.49 4.72
N SER A 512 14.79 10.61 4.14
CA SER A 512 15.46 11.88 3.79
C SER A 512 14.87 12.51 2.54
N PRO A 513 14.83 13.86 2.42
CA PRO A 513 14.44 14.52 1.18
C PRO A 513 15.52 14.43 0.10
N PHE A 514 16.78 14.17 0.50
CA PHE A 514 17.94 14.09 -0.40
C PHE A 514 18.09 12.71 -1.04
N GLU A 515 18.12 12.66 -2.38
CA GLU A 515 18.20 11.39 -3.11
C GLU A 515 19.49 10.61 -2.84
N ASP A 516 20.63 11.29 -2.77
CA ASP A 516 21.94 10.66 -2.53
C ASP A 516 21.99 9.93 -1.17
N VAL A 517 21.36 10.51 -0.14
CA VAL A 517 21.17 9.90 1.17
C VAL A 517 20.29 8.65 1.04
N ARG A 518 19.17 8.73 0.32
CA ARG A 518 18.27 7.58 0.12
C ARG A 518 18.97 6.44 -0.63
N LEU A 519 19.74 6.73 -1.68
CA LEU A 519 20.48 5.72 -2.43
C LEU A 519 21.53 5.00 -1.58
N ARG A 520 22.30 5.75 -0.77
CA ARG A 520 23.28 5.16 0.18
C ARG A 520 22.59 4.32 1.25
N ALA A 521 21.47 4.78 1.78
CA ALA A 521 20.69 4.06 2.79
C ALA A 521 20.13 2.75 2.22
N ALA A 522 19.52 2.77 1.03
CA ALA A 522 19.03 1.56 0.35
C ALA A 522 20.16 0.54 0.14
N SER A 523 21.34 1.00 -0.28
CA SER A 523 22.52 0.16 -0.43
C SER A 523 22.96 -0.49 0.88
N LYS A 524 22.86 0.22 2.02
CA LYS A 524 23.24 -0.34 3.34
C LYS A 524 22.19 -1.31 3.87
N ILE A 525 20.92 -0.99 3.67
CA ILE A 525 19.80 -1.90 3.97
C ILE A 525 19.99 -3.22 3.22
N GLN A 526 20.36 -3.20 1.95
CA GLN A 526 20.58 -4.42 1.17
C GLN A 526 21.75 -5.28 1.69
N GLU A 527 22.85 -4.69 2.17
CA GLU A 527 23.93 -5.45 2.83
C GLU A 527 23.42 -6.22 4.05
N ILE A 528 22.64 -5.53 4.88
CA ILE A 528 22.07 -6.10 6.11
C ILE A 528 21.00 -7.13 5.75
N LEU A 529 20.16 -6.85 4.76
CA LEU A 529 19.10 -7.73 4.28
C LEU A 529 19.66 -9.05 3.76
N PHE A 530 20.72 -9.00 2.96
CA PHE A 530 21.36 -10.21 2.41
C PHE A 530 22.16 -10.98 3.46
N ARG A 531 22.60 -10.30 4.54
CA ARG A 531 23.22 -10.93 5.70
C ARG A 531 22.18 -11.63 6.58
N ASP A 532 21.09 -10.95 6.90
CA ASP A 532 20.17 -11.35 7.97
C ASP A 532 19.00 -12.19 7.46
N ILE A 533 18.54 -11.99 6.22
CA ILE A 533 17.49 -12.77 5.53
C ILE A 533 16.23 -13.02 6.40
N PRO A 534 15.51 -11.98 6.86
CA PRO A 534 14.27 -12.18 7.62
C PRO A 534 13.08 -12.63 6.75
N TYR A 535 13.14 -12.42 5.43
CA TYR A 535 12.12 -12.85 4.49
C TYR A 535 12.73 -13.36 3.18
N ILE A 536 12.03 -14.28 2.51
CA ILE A 536 12.31 -14.73 1.14
C ILE A 536 11.23 -14.19 0.21
N THR A 537 11.58 -13.26 -0.68
CA THR A 537 10.64 -12.62 -1.59
C THR A 537 10.51 -13.47 -2.85
N TYR A 538 9.49 -14.31 -2.91
CA TYR A 538 9.46 -15.39 -3.90
C TYR A 538 8.74 -15.07 -5.20
N HIS A 539 7.75 -14.17 -5.19
CA HIS A 539 7.18 -13.66 -6.43
C HIS A 539 6.65 -12.23 -6.29
N SER A 540 6.81 -11.45 -7.36
CA SER A 540 6.10 -10.17 -7.49
C SER A 540 4.70 -10.44 -8.03
N THR A 541 3.69 -9.89 -7.36
CA THR A 541 2.31 -9.89 -7.85
C THR A 541 2.14 -8.83 -8.94
N GLY A 542 1.34 -9.13 -9.95
CA GLY A 542 0.99 -8.17 -10.99
C GLY A 542 -0.05 -7.16 -10.50
N ASP A 543 0.03 -5.95 -11.04
CA ASP A 543 -1.03 -4.96 -10.96
C ASP A 543 -2.10 -5.34 -11.97
N TRP A 544 -3.02 -6.19 -11.54
CA TRP A 544 -3.99 -6.84 -12.42
C TRP A 544 -4.83 -5.81 -13.14
N TYR A 545 -4.72 -5.86 -14.47
CA TYR A 545 -5.32 -4.89 -15.36
C TYR A 545 -5.67 -5.62 -16.64
N GLN A 546 -6.93 -6.02 -16.77
CA GLN A 546 -7.45 -6.63 -17.99
C GLN A 546 -8.63 -5.81 -18.47
N TYR A 547 -8.77 -5.65 -19.77
CA TYR A 547 -9.87 -4.86 -20.31
C TYR A 547 -10.30 -5.35 -21.69
N ARG A 548 -11.56 -5.07 -22.01
CA ARG A 548 -12.12 -5.27 -23.35
C ARG A 548 -12.08 -3.98 -24.14
N THR A 549 -11.95 -4.11 -25.45
CA THR A 549 -11.97 -2.97 -26.37
C THR A 549 -13.25 -2.83 -27.19
N ASP A 550 -14.23 -3.73 -27.03
CA ASP A 550 -15.45 -3.70 -27.85
C ASP A 550 -16.27 -2.42 -27.65
N ARG A 551 -16.32 -1.93 -26.40
CA ARG A 551 -17.11 -0.73 -26.02
C ARG A 551 -16.24 0.47 -25.69
N TRP A 552 -15.11 0.25 -25.04
CA TRP A 552 -14.24 1.30 -24.54
C TRP A 552 -12.83 1.14 -25.11
N TRP A 553 -12.29 2.21 -25.69
CA TRP A 553 -10.87 2.28 -26.08
C TRP A 553 -10.21 3.52 -25.45
N GLY A 554 -8.89 3.66 -25.62
CA GLY A 554 -8.11 4.71 -24.94
C GLY A 554 -7.43 4.25 -23.66
N TRP A 555 -7.55 2.96 -23.34
CA TRP A 555 -6.82 2.28 -22.27
C TRP A 555 -5.31 2.55 -22.28
N PRO A 556 -4.68 2.88 -21.14
CA PRO A 556 -3.22 3.02 -21.06
C PRO A 556 -2.53 1.67 -21.21
N THR A 557 -1.39 1.65 -21.89
CA THR A 557 -0.61 0.42 -22.16
C THR A 557 0.88 0.70 -22.06
N ALA A 558 1.72 -0.33 -22.11
CA ALA A 558 3.16 -0.17 -22.22
C ALA A 558 3.58 0.63 -23.47
N GLU A 559 2.84 0.51 -24.58
CA GLU A 559 3.09 1.26 -25.81
C GLU A 559 2.58 2.71 -25.75
N ASN A 560 1.53 2.95 -24.97
CA ASN A 560 0.95 4.26 -24.73
C ASN A 560 0.73 4.47 -23.21
N PRO A 561 1.80 4.66 -22.43
CA PRO A 561 1.77 4.64 -20.96
C PRO A 561 1.33 5.99 -20.40
N TRP A 562 0.20 6.51 -20.87
CA TRP A 562 -0.25 7.85 -20.53
C TRP A 562 -0.72 7.98 -19.08
N TRP A 563 -1.07 6.86 -18.42
CA TRP A 563 -1.37 6.81 -16.99
C TRP A 563 -1.09 5.42 -16.38
N TRP A 564 -0.51 5.41 -15.18
CA TRP A 564 -0.41 4.28 -14.26
C TRP A 564 -0.55 4.81 -12.82
N PRO A 565 -1.14 4.06 -11.88
CA PRO A 565 -1.60 2.69 -12.00
C PRO A 565 -2.99 2.53 -12.65
N ALA A 566 -3.19 1.38 -13.31
CA ALA A 566 -4.33 1.15 -14.20
C ALA A 566 -5.32 0.09 -13.75
N ALA A 567 -5.09 -0.54 -12.60
CA ALA A 567 -6.02 -1.52 -12.07
C ALA A 567 -7.30 -0.86 -11.51
N PRO A 568 -8.50 -1.43 -11.74
CA PRO A 568 -9.79 -0.84 -11.34
C PRO A 568 -9.99 -0.71 -9.83
N PHE A 569 -9.24 -1.44 -9.01
CA PHE A 569 -9.35 -1.39 -7.55
C PHE A 569 -8.51 -0.30 -6.88
N ARG A 570 -7.74 0.48 -7.65
CA ARG A 570 -6.87 1.54 -7.11
C ARG A 570 -7.53 2.89 -7.14
N ASP A 571 -7.34 3.66 -6.09
CA ASP A 571 -7.83 5.04 -6.04
C ASP A 571 -7.16 5.96 -7.08
N GLN A 572 -5.91 5.68 -7.41
CA GLN A 572 -5.12 6.44 -8.38
C GLN A 572 -5.56 6.24 -9.84
N ASN A 573 -6.46 5.31 -10.13
CA ASN A 573 -6.86 5.00 -11.51
C ASN A 573 -7.85 6.01 -12.12
N ILE A 574 -8.36 6.96 -11.32
CA ILE A 574 -9.45 7.85 -11.70
C ILE A 574 -9.25 8.53 -13.07
N PRO A 575 -8.02 8.97 -13.46
CA PRO A 575 -7.82 9.64 -14.74
C PRO A 575 -8.11 8.76 -15.96
N ILE A 576 -8.10 7.43 -15.80
CA ILE A 576 -8.48 6.50 -16.86
C ILE A 576 -9.87 6.81 -17.38
N LEU A 577 -10.82 7.14 -16.50
CA LEU A 577 -12.20 7.43 -16.89
C LEU A 577 -12.33 8.63 -17.84
N TRP A 578 -11.37 9.55 -17.88
CA TRP A 578 -11.34 10.67 -18.83
C TRP A 578 -10.68 10.30 -20.16
N GLY A 579 -9.68 9.42 -20.14
CA GLY A 579 -8.97 8.98 -21.34
C GLY A 579 -9.71 7.91 -22.15
N LEU A 580 -10.67 7.23 -21.52
CA LEU A 580 -11.57 6.31 -22.22
C LEU A 580 -12.43 7.04 -23.25
N ALA A 581 -12.85 6.32 -24.29
CA ALA A 581 -13.83 6.80 -25.24
C ALA A 581 -14.79 5.68 -25.66
N SER A 582 -16.05 6.02 -25.90
CA SER A 582 -17.06 5.04 -26.32
C SER A 582 -16.89 4.71 -27.80
N ARG A 583 -16.52 3.47 -28.11
CA ARG A 583 -16.50 2.95 -29.48
C ARG A 583 -17.89 2.87 -30.08
N VAL A 584 -18.89 2.53 -29.27
CA VAL A 584 -20.29 2.44 -29.73
C VAL A 584 -20.79 3.80 -30.21
N LYS A 585 -20.33 4.89 -29.59
CA LYS A 585 -20.61 6.27 -30.00
C LYS A 585 -19.64 6.84 -31.04
N GLY A 586 -18.60 6.09 -31.43
CA GLY A 586 -17.58 6.54 -32.37
C GLY A 586 -16.68 7.67 -31.84
N GLU A 587 -16.56 7.82 -30.51
CA GLU A 587 -15.74 8.86 -29.90
C GLU A 587 -14.25 8.51 -30.01
N PRO A 588 -13.36 9.44 -30.40
CA PRO A 588 -11.92 9.16 -30.42
C PRO A 588 -11.34 9.12 -29.01
N PRO A 589 -10.32 8.26 -28.74
CA PRO A 589 -9.63 8.27 -27.47
C PRO A 589 -8.81 9.56 -27.34
N GLN A 590 -8.88 10.19 -26.19
CA GLN A 590 -8.18 11.45 -25.94
C GLN A 590 -7.58 11.44 -24.55
N VAL A 591 -6.25 11.42 -24.49
CA VAL A 591 -5.54 11.54 -23.21
C VAL A 591 -5.85 12.92 -22.61
N PRO A 592 -6.33 12.99 -21.36
CA PRO A 592 -6.56 14.26 -20.69
C PRO A 592 -5.27 15.09 -20.64
N TRP A 593 -5.34 16.38 -20.94
CA TRP A 593 -4.12 17.22 -20.97
C TRP A 593 -3.47 17.30 -19.57
N TRP A 594 -4.28 17.30 -18.53
CA TRP A 594 -3.89 17.52 -17.14
C TRP A 594 -3.10 16.37 -16.52
N VAL A 595 -3.17 15.14 -17.06
CA VAL A 595 -2.33 14.04 -16.54
C VAL A 595 -0.87 14.17 -16.91
N LYS A 596 -0.56 15.00 -17.91
CA LYS A 596 0.82 15.17 -18.37
C LYS A 596 1.66 15.83 -17.26
N PRO A 597 2.98 15.56 -17.24
CA PRO A 597 3.92 16.32 -16.45
C PRO A 597 3.82 17.84 -16.67
N VAL A 598 4.08 18.65 -15.64
CA VAL A 598 4.01 20.13 -15.73
C VAL A 598 4.94 20.73 -16.79
N ASP A 599 6.13 20.15 -16.99
CA ASP A 599 7.08 20.52 -18.04
C ASP A 599 6.56 20.19 -19.46
N LYS A 600 5.54 19.34 -19.55
CA LYS A 600 4.82 18.97 -20.78
C LYS A 600 3.44 19.64 -20.88
N GLY A 601 3.19 20.66 -20.06
CA GLY A 601 1.96 21.46 -20.08
C GLY A 601 0.75 20.79 -19.43
N GLY A 602 0.94 19.77 -18.59
CA GLY A 602 -0.12 19.21 -17.75
C GLY A 602 -0.03 19.68 -16.29
N LEU A 603 -0.61 18.91 -15.37
CA LEU A 603 -0.67 19.23 -13.94
C LEU A 603 0.16 18.27 -13.07
N LEU A 604 0.61 17.13 -13.59
CA LEU A 604 1.36 16.15 -12.80
C LEU A 604 2.71 16.76 -12.39
N ILE A 605 2.93 16.91 -11.09
CA ILE A 605 4.18 17.42 -10.50
C ILE A 605 5.16 16.24 -10.41
N PRO A 606 6.26 16.22 -11.19
CA PRO A 606 7.23 15.15 -11.13
C PRO A 606 7.80 14.99 -9.71
N LEU A 607 8.04 13.75 -9.28
CA LEU A 607 8.55 13.48 -7.95
C LEU A 607 9.96 14.05 -7.74
N GLU A 608 10.78 14.09 -8.79
CA GLU A 608 12.09 14.78 -8.78
C GLU A 608 11.92 16.26 -8.45
N LYS A 609 11.07 16.98 -9.20
CA LYS A 609 10.76 18.38 -8.93
C LYS A 609 10.20 18.59 -7.51
N PHE A 610 9.39 17.66 -7.01
CA PHE A 610 8.86 17.72 -5.65
C PHE A 610 9.97 17.66 -4.60
N TRP A 611 10.97 16.80 -4.77
CA TRP A 611 12.12 16.74 -3.89
C TRP A 611 13.02 17.98 -4.05
N ASP A 612 13.25 18.47 -5.27
CA ASP A 612 14.02 19.70 -5.54
C ASP A 612 13.42 20.92 -4.82
N ASP A 613 12.10 21.03 -4.79
CA ASP A 613 11.40 22.11 -4.08
C ASP A 613 11.72 22.10 -2.57
N ILE A 614 11.93 20.91 -1.97
CA ILE A 614 12.34 20.76 -0.57
C ILE A 614 13.83 21.05 -0.41
N GLU A 615 14.67 20.47 -1.27
CA GLU A 615 16.13 20.60 -1.21
C GLU A 615 16.58 22.06 -1.36
N SER A 616 15.95 22.82 -2.26
CA SER A 616 16.26 24.24 -2.51
C SER A 616 16.03 25.16 -1.30
N ILE A 617 15.19 24.73 -0.35
CA ILE A 617 14.88 25.47 0.88
C ILE A 617 15.80 25.04 2.02
N LEU A 618 16.24 23.78 2.01
CA LEU A 618 17.20 23.24 2.97
C LEU A 618 18.63 23.72 2.70
N VAL A 619 19.01 23.87 1.42
CA VAL A 619 20.31 24.35 0.99
C VAL A 619 20.07 25.57 0.10
N PRO A 620 20.06 26.80 0.66
CA PRO A 620 19.97 28.00 -0.13
C PRO A 620 21.12 28.02 -1.16
N PRO A 621 20.90 28.47 -2.40
CA PRO A 621 21.99 28.57 -3.37
C PRO A 621 23.12 29.40 -2.77
N GLU A 622 24.36 28.91 -2.90
CA GLU A 622 25.54 29.69 -2.49
C GLU A 622 25.43 31.08 -3.10
N GLU A 623 25.46 32.13 -2.26
CA GLU A 623 25.62 33.49 -2.74
C GLU A 623 26.86 33.48 -3.63
N THR A 624 26.64 33.72 -4.91
CA THR A 624 27.73 33.99 -5.85
C THR A 624 28.35 35.30 -5.39
N THR A 625 29.28 35.19 -4.44
CA THR A 625 30.17 36.26 -4.06
C THR A 625 30.92 36.60 -5.33
N THR A 626 30.48 37.67 -5.97
CA THR A 626 31.19 38.28 -7.07
C THR A 626 32.58 38.56 -6.50
N PRO A 627 33.67 38.05 -7.10
CA PRO A 627 35.01 38.35 -6.61
C PRO A 627 35.13 39.87 -6.53
N PRO A 628 35.65 40.43 -5.43
CA PRO A 628 35.82 41.87 -5.34
C PRO A 628 36.69 42.30 -6.52
N GLU A 629 36.22 43.35 -7.22
CA GLU A 629 36.90 43.97 -8.34
C GLU A 629 38.38 44.17 -7.98
N GLU A 630 39.28 43.45 -8.66
CA GLU A 630 40.72 43.64 -8.49
C GLU A 630 41.09 45.04 -8.98
N THR A 631 41.08 46.02 -8.08
CA THR A 631 41.81 47.27 -8.26
C THR A 631 43.29 46.92 -8.34
N THR A 632 43.77 46.80 -9.58
CA THR A 632 45.17 46.59 -9.92
C THR A 632 45.98 47.81 -9.49
N THR A 633 46.56 47.74 -8.30
CA THR A 633 47.57 48.72 -7.86
C THR A 633 48.93 48.07 -8.08
N THR A 634 49.60 48.51 -9.13
CA THR A 634 50.95 48.06 -9.50
C THR A 634 51.96 48.51 -8.44
N SER A 635 52.64 47.54 -7.83
CA SER A 635 53.87 47.76 -7.04
C SER A 635 55.05 47.06 -7.73
N PRO A 636 56.28 47.61 -7.65
CA PRO A 636 57.43 47.15 -8.44
C PRO A 636 58.00 45.83 -7.91
N PRO A 637 58.83 45.13 -8.70
CA PRO A 637 59.28 43.77 -8.39
C PRO A 637 60.41 43.80 -7.36
N GLU A 638 60.35 42.91 -6.36
CA GLU A 638 61.47 42.61 -5.48
C GLU A 638 61.71 41.10 -5.36
N GLU A 639 62.96 40.79 -5.02
CA GLU A 639 63.74 39.62 -5.41
C GLU A 639 63.35 38.29 -4.74
N THR A 640 63.73 37.21 -5.43
CA THR A 640 63.65 35.82 -4.99
C THR A 640 64.58 35.48 -3.82
N THR A 641 64.11 34.71 -2.84
CA THR A 641 64.96 33.78 -2.07
C THR A 641 64.14 32.53 -1.67
N PRO A 642 64.72 31.30 -1.64
CA PRO A 642 63.94 30.07 -1.56
C PRO A 642 63.85 29.47 -0.15
N GLY A 643 62.68 28.90 0.16
CA GLY A 643 62.52 27.81 1.13
C GLY A 643 61.63 28.12 2.33
N VAL A 644 60.53 27.37 2.48
CA VAL A 644 60.18 26.49 3.63
C VAL A 644 58.80 25.88 3.33
N VAL A 645 58.74 24.55 3.21
CA VAL A 645 57.49 23.79 3.19
C VAL A 645 57.07 23.55 4.63
N THR A 646 55.93 24.11 5.06
CA THR A 646 55.30 23.77 6.34
C THR A 646 53.98 23.07 6.05
N LYS A 647 53.91 21.77 6.35
CA LYS A 647 52.65 21.02 6.43
C LYS A 647 51.98 21.35 7.76
N THR A 648 50.79 21.95 7.73
CA THR A 648 49.93 22.06 8.91
C THR A 648 48.99 20.85 8.93
N VAL A 649 49.14 19.99 9.94
CA VAL A 649 48.20 18.93 10.28
C VAL A 649 47.31 19.47 11.40
N THR A 650 46.02 19.63 11.12
CA THR A 650 45.03 20.01 12.14
C THR A 650 44.46 18.74 12.76
N LYS A 651 44.77 18.49 14.03
CA LYS A 651 44.18 17.42 14.86
C LYS A 651 43.07 18.04 15.69
N THR A 652 41.83 17.58 15.53
CA THR A 652 40.70 17.98 16.36
C THR A 652 40.49 16.92 17.45
N GLU A 653 40.75 17.27 18.71
CA GLU A 653 40.36 16.47 19.88
C GLU A 653 39.03 17.03 20.43
N THR A 654 38.01 16.17 20.50
CA THR A 654 36.71 16.50 21.10
C THR A 654 36.65 15.87 22.50
N SER A 655 36.64 16.69 23.55
CA SER A 655 36.44 16.24 24.93
C SER A 655 34.95 16.11 25.24
N THR A 656 34.51 14.92 25.66
CA THR A 656 33.13 14.65 26.11
C THR A 656 32.96 15.03 27.57
N VAL A 657 32.01 15.92 27.89
CA VAL A 657 31.53 16.13 29.26
C VAL A 657 30.21 15.36 29.39
N ARG A 658 30.15 14.40 30.32
CA ARG A 658 28.92 13.68 30.70
C ARG A 658 28.31 14.39 31.91
N GLU A 659 27.08 14.86 31.76
CA GLU A 659 26.25 15.31 32.88
C GLU A 659 25.11 14.30 33.07
N THR A 660 25.09 13.65 34.23
CA THR A 660 24.10 12.62 34.59
C THR A 660 22.92 13.30 35.27
N VAL A 661 21.77 13.40 34.58
CA VAL A 661 20.52 13.87 35.18
C VAL A 661 19.68 12.66 35.60
N THR A 662 19.36 12.56 36.89
CA THR A 662 18.50 11.51 37.45
C THR A 662 17.07 12.05 37.58
N ILE A 663 16.09 11.41 36.93
CA ILE A 663 14.67 11.77 37.01
C ILE A 663 13.95 10.69 37.86
N PRO A 664 13.14 11.06 38.88
CA PRO A 664 12.41 10.09 39.69
C PRO A 664 11.11 9.61 39.01
N SER A 665 10.89 8.29 38.98
CA SER A 665 9.64 7.65 38.52
C SER A 665 8.52 7.76 39.58
N PRO A 666 7.27 8.11 39.20
CA PRO A 666 6.11 7.92 40.06
C PRO A 666 5.48 6.53 39.84
N THR A 667 5.51 5.70 40.86
CA THR A 667 4.79 4.42 40.90
C THR A 667 3.30 4.68 41.14
N THR A 668 2.44 4.39 40.16
CA THR A 668 0.98 4.39 40.35
C THR A 668 0.51 2.96 40.49
N VAL A 669 0.10 2.57 41.71
CA VAL A 669 -0.55 1.28 41.99
C VAL A 669 -2.02 1.40 41.56
N ARG A 670 -2.45 0.60 40.58
CA ARG A 670 -3.88 0.40 40.27
C ARG A 670 -4.39 -0.80 41.06
N GLU A 671 -5.26 -0.58 42.04
CA GLU A 671 -6.12 -1.64 42.59
C GLU A 671 -7.27 -1.90 41.61
N THR A 672 -7.38 -3.14 41.16
CA THR A 672 -8.50 -3.60 40.33
C THR A 672 -9.60 -4.09 41.27
N VAL A 673 -10.69 -3.34 41.44
CA VAL A 673 -11.90 -3.82 42.10
C VAL A 673 -12.82 -4.41 41.03
N THR A 674 -12.98 -5.73 41.04
CA THR A 674 -13.90 -6.44 40.14
C THR A 674 -15.33 -6.34 40.66
N ASP A 675 -16.19 -5.63 39.94
CA ASP A 675 -17.64 -5.57 40.22
C ASP A 675 -18.35 -6.80 39.65
N TRP A 676 -18.76 -7.71 40.54
CA TRP A 676 -19.43 -8.97 40.20
C TRP A 676 -20.91 -8.82 39.81
N THR A 677 -21.48 -7.62 39.93
CA THR A 677 -22.91 -7.41 39.65
C THR A 677 -23.24 -7.45 38.15
N VAL A 678 -22.28 -7.06 37.29
CA VAL A 678 -22.45 -7.09 35.82
C VAL A 678 -22.38 -8.51 35.27
N THR A 679 -21.53 -9.37 35.82
CA THR A 679 -21.37 -10.76 35.38
C THR A 679 -22.60 -11.62 35.72
N ALA A 680 -23.29 -11.32 36.83
CA ALA A 680 -24.53 -12.02 37.21
C ALA A 680 -25.72 -11.64 36.31
N ALA A 681 -25.79 -10.39 35.82
CA ALA A 681 -26.86 -9.94 34.95
C ALA A 681 -26.79 -10.58 33.54
N VAL A 682 -25.58 -10.76 33.00
CA VAL A 682 -25.37 -11.41 31.69
C VAL A 682 -25.71 -12.91 31.74
N GLY A 683 -25.42 -13.59 32.86
CA GLY A 683 -25.77 -14.99 33.05
C GLY A 683 -27.27 -15.27 33.04
N ILE A 684 -28.08 -14.36 33.60
CA ILE A 684 -29.55 -14.52 33.65
C ILE A 684 -30.17 -14.30 32.26
N VAL A 685 -29.67 -13.35 31.47
CA VAL A 685 -30.18 -13.09 30.11
C VAL A 685 -29.89 -14.28 29.18
N LEU A 686 -28.70 -14.89 29.27
CA LEU A 686 -28.35 -16.06 28.46
C LEU A 686 -29.18 -17.30 28.83
N LEU A 687 -29.55 -17.46 30.12
CA LEU A 687 -30.42 -18.54 30.56
C LEU A 687 -31.85 -18.40 29.98
N VAL A 688 -32.39 -17.17 29.96
CA VAL A 688 -33.73 -16.90 29.42
C VAL A 688 -33.77 -17.10 27.90
N VAL A 689 -32.73 -16.69 27.19
CA VAL A 689 -32.62 -16.91 25.73
C VAL A 689 -32.45 -18.40 25.40
N GLY A 690 -31.68 -19.15 26.21
CA GLY A 690 -31.54 -20.60 26.04
C GLY A 690 -32.86 -21.38 26.24
N ILE A 691 -33.70 -20.96 27.19
CA ILE A 691 -35.01 -21.56 27.42
C ILE A 691 -36.00 -21.23 26.29
N ALA A 692 -35.91 -20.03 25.71
CA ALA A 692 -36.78 -19.62 24.59
C ALA A 692 -36.45 -20.35 23.27
N ILE A 693 -35.18 -20.69 23.04
CA ILE A 693 -34.74 -21.42 21.84
C ILE A 693 -35.05 -22.92 21.94
N GLY A 694 -35.14 -23.48 23.16
CA GLY A 694 -35.50 -24.89 23.38
C GLY A 694 -36.98 -25.23 23.22
N TYR A 695 -37.85 -24.25 22.91
CA TYR A 695 -39.31 -24.42 22.81
C TYR A 695 -39.90 -24.06 21.44
N ILE A 696 -39.04 -23.84 20.43
CA ILE A 696 -39.38 -23.75 19.00
C ILE A 696 -38.70 -24.93 18.31
#